data_AF-A0A1Q3G0G5-F1
#
_entry.id   AF-A0A1Q3G0G5-F1
#
_cell.length_a   1.000
_cell.length_b   1.000
_cell.length_c   1.000
_cell.angle_alpha   90.00
_cell.angle_beta   90.00
_cell.angle_gamma   90.00
#
_symmetry.space_group_name_H-M   'P 1'
#
loop_
_entity.id
_entity.type
_entity.pdbx_description
1 polymer ?
#
loop_
_entity_poly.entity_id
_entity_poly.type
_entity_poly.pdbx_seq_one_letter_code
_entity_poly.pdbx_strand_id
1 'polypeptide(L)'
;MSSLDDQYNNFLEELEQKPDVRKLQAQLAAKPKARNDDPLSDDPMADILQMAEEDNRISRMRRNPVAVAGPRGAADDGDTEDMETDVAGDGPLTELNPNDLKRRVLVMKSGEVDIVLEPEKALVYTCFNTTYDRAALNRADVWHQIMVHHDGKFKKDEILDGFFTLISTEDFYPVAYRQHTNIDYFLVRLCSKALVKLFDKNLKLAMAGSQDPVKLTVKLNVAKFAQGQIHPPVKLFAAVAERSENAVMYGFSNLLNLDNFRKHSEFEELCVFLGNRAHLELVCSSINRLEDVRTKVNAIKLTNNSIAHISPLVAIKDLPIQTLDLRYNRIKHPASLRPLKGCGIHELYIDGNGIVDVPGYVDVLKEYFPNVLKIDATFLGSLARKQTQVSAPARIGGDDEVEVTSAGEIYSCVNGVVEDANTFKKFKFNTKWHMVVVVHDGRYDKAEVLDALATMLDGFDFYPCYYKTYSKQDEFFVINCYEALAHLVQAKLALRMKNTNELISVVLKMNVADFKEGQVVVEEKLNNCLVDRFNDRCLDLCSLQQHLDKIKFVDFTARSTRTLSRILSIAGKKFGPVCLVIRLRNNGLRNLQALSALFGFPKLMSLDLRYNELTTFDDLQGVMKNKIKELFLDNNPVCNAVASTIEYIRHVRNHFPAIERLDGMPLLENGNVNFAQNYICTPEAYKFTESFVKHYYTIYDSFQRSSLRDLYHAKAQFSMTCNFGQSKTMDSHQVRLNAYQGKSRNLLKIANVDRIISSLVVGNERIANVLVSFPKTEHDFYSFRVDTPIFRPECVVITVHGAFKEMANSLLSDDFVLGFTRTFYIQPCAKGLGIFERAIEFKIFNDVFHMYTLSTYGRDQVFKHHDEPEQTDPFVPHSEERENTIIVFQELTRLTRKWCMRCLEESSWNLKVALNIFLKLYEEDRIPESGFDAATVAAAAQTQKR
;
A
#
# COMPACT_ATOMS: atom_id res chain seq x y z
N MET A 1 13.74 -5.05 -65.05
CA MET A 1 13.07 -4.71 -63.78
C MET A 1 12.19 -3.51 -64.06
N SER A 2 10.87 -3.67 -64.12
CA SER A 2 9.94 -2.54 -63.99
C SER A 2 9.56 -2.41 -62.53
N SER A 3 9.34 -1.19 -62.05
CA SER A 3 9.01 -0.93 -60.64
C SER A 3 7.61 -1.44 -60.32
N LEU A 4 7.35 -1.73 -59.04
CA LEU A 4 6.05 -2.18 -58.55
C LEU A 4 4.89 -1.23 -58.93
N ASP A 5 5.18 0.04 -59.18
CA ASP A 5 4.18 1.04 -59.58
C ASP A 5 3.63 0.77 -60.99
N ASP A 6 4.45 0.26 -61.91
CA ASP A 6 4.01 -0.10 -63.26
C ASP A 6 3.13 -1.37 -63.25
N GLN A 7 3.33 -2.26 -62.27
CA GLN A 7 2.48 -3.44 -62.07
C GLN A 7 1.17 -3.09 -61.36
N TYR A 8 1.19 -2.11 -60.45
CA TYR A 8 0.00 -1.60 -59.79
C TYR A 8 -0.91 -0.82 -60.74
N ASN A 9 -0.33 0.02 -61.60
CA ASN A 9 -1.09 0.80 -62.58
C ASN A 9 -1.68 -0.08 -63.69
N ASN A 10 -0.94 -1.09 -64.17
CA ASN A 10 -1.49 -2.09 -65.10
C ASN A 10 -2.64 -2.91 -64.47
N PHE A 11 -2.56 -3.22 -63.17
CA PHE A 11 -3.63 -3.92 -62.46
C PHE A 11 -4.88 -3.06 -62.31
N LEU A 12 -4.74 -1.74 -62.13
CA LEU A 12 -5.86 -0.80 -62.08
C LEU A 12 -6.51 -0.61 -63.46
N GLU A 13 -5.72 -0.47 -64.53
CA GLU A 13 -6.25 -0.41 -65.90
C GLU A 13 -6.97 -1.70 -66.31
N GLU A 14 -6.45 -2.88 -65.90
CA GLU A 14 -7.14 -4.16 -66.10
C GLU A 14 -8.44 -4.27 -65.29
N LEU A 15 -8.52 -3.64 -64.10
CA LEU A 15 -9.73 -3.63 -63.28
C LEU A 15 -10.83 -2.76 -63.89
N GLU A 16 -10.49 -1.60 -64.47
CA GLU A 16 -11.43 -0.68 -65.12
C GLU A 16 -11.95 -1.17 -66.49
N GLN A 17 -11.22 -2.08 -67.13
CA GLN A 17 -11.67 -2.74 -68.36
C GLN A 17 -12.61 -3.92 -68.09
N LYS A 18 -12.80 -4.35 -66.83
CA LYS A 18 -13.71 -5.46 -66.50
C LYS A 18 -15.17 -5.08 -66.77
N PRO A 19 -15.93 -5.93 -67.49
CA PRO A 19 -17.31 -5.63 -67.92
C PRO A 19 -18.26 -5.27 -66.77
N ASP A 20 -18.01 -5.82 -65.58
CA ASP A 20 -18.85 -5.62 -64.39
C ASP A 20 -18.58 -4.29 -63.67
N VAL A 21 -17.36 -3.73 -63.79
CA VAL A 21 -17.00 -2.42 -63.24
C VAL A 21 -17.54 -1.29 -64.12
N ARG A 22 -17.50 -1.46 -65.44
CA ARG A 22 -18.16 -0.55 -66.41
C ARG A 22 -19.69 -0.57 -66.28
N LYS A 23 -20.29 -1.72 -65.93
CA LYS A 23 -21.73 -1.82 -65.62
C LYS A 23 -22.10 -1.06 -64.35
N LEU A 24 -21.25 -1.07 -63.32
CA LEU A 24 -21.47 -0.28 -62.10
C LEU A 24 -21.33 1.23 -62.36
N GLN A 25 -20.35 1.66 -63.16
CA GLN A 25 -20.14 3.08 -63.47
C GLN A 25 -21.22 3.64 -64.42
N ALA A 26 -21.73 2.84 -65.37
CA ALA A 26 -22.84 3.23 -66.24
C ALA A 26 -24.19 3.31 -65.49
N GLN A 27 -24.36 2.55 -64.39
CA GLN A 27 -25.53 2.63 -63.50
C GLN A 27 -25.48 3.85 -62.55
N LEU A 28 -24.30 4.42 -62.32
CA LEU A 28 -24.10 5.65 -61.54
C LEU A 28 -24.27 6.95 -62.34
N ALA A 29 -24.19 6.90 -63.68
CA ALA A 29 -24.22 8.09 -64.54
C ALA A 29 -25.62 8.47 -65.11
N ALA A 30 -26.69 7.73 -64.80
CA ALA A 30 -28.02 7.97 -65.35
C ALA A 30 -29.03 8.43 -64.27
N LYS A 31 -29.13 9.75 -64.06
CA LYS A 31 -30.31 10.40 -63.48
C LYS A 31 -30.83 11.48 -64.43
N PRO A 32 -32.11 11.46 -64.84
CA PRO A 32 -32.78 12.65 -65.31
C PRO A 32 -33.46 13.40 -64.14
N LYS A 33 -33.17 14.71 -64.19
CA LYS A 33 -33.65 15.90 -63.50
C LYS A 33 -35.15 16.02 -63.11
N ALA A 34 -35.33 16.73 -61.98
CA ALA A 34 -36.24 17.86 -61.68
C ALA A 34 -37.75 17.55 -61.55
N ARG A 35 -38.56 18.14 -60.62
CA ARG A 35 -38.56 19.34 -59.75
C ARG A 35 -39.44 19.01 -58.51
N ASN A 36 -39.08 19.39 -57.27
CA ASN A 36 -39.62 20.53 -56.50
C ASN A 36 -41.17 20.58 -56.47
N ASP A 37 -41.86 20.46 -55.33
CA ASP A 37 -41.62 21.07 -54.01
C ASP A 37 -42.18 20.26 -52.81
N ASP A 38 -41.60 20.52 -51.62
CA ASP A 38 -42.10 20.30 -50.24
C ASP A 38 -41.89 18.93 -49.52
N PRO A 39 -41.80 18.90 -48.17
CA PRO A 39 -40.51 18.97 -47.48
C PRO A 39 -40.34 17.81 -46.48
N LEU A 40 -39.19 17.12 -46.49
CA LEU A 40 -38.67 16.27 -45.40
C LEU A 40 -37.33 15.68 -45.88
N SER A 41 -36.23 16.08 -45.23
CA SER A 41 -34.92 15.42 -45.39
C SER A 41 -34.42 15.00 -44.01
N ASP A 42 -34.35 13.68 -43.81
CA ASP A 42 -33.70 13.04 -42.67
C ASP A 42 -32.18 13.17 -42.82
N ASP A 43 -31.61 14.14 -42.09
CA ASP A 43 -30.18 14.17 -41.78
C ASP A 43 -29.98 13.46 -40.43
N PRO A 44 -29.24 12.33 -40.37
CA PRO A 44 -28.98 11.61 -39.12
C PRO A 44 -28.17 12.43 -38.11
N MET A 45 -27.56 13.55 -38.51
CA MET A 45 -26.96 14.50 -37.58
C MET A 45 -27.97 15.51 -37.02
N ALA A 46 -29.06 15.79 -37.75
CA ALA A 46 -30.19 16.56 -37.25
C ALA A 46 -31.00 15.75 -36.22
N ASP A 47 -31.11 14.43 -36.36
CA ASP A 47 -31.73 13.56 -35.35
C ASP A 47 -30.90 13.48 -34.05
N ILE A 48 -29.57 13.52 -34.14
CA ILE A 48 -28.69 13.53 -32.96
C ILE A 48 -28.74 14.89 -32.26
N LEU A 49 -28.82 15.99 -33.02
CA LEU A 49 -29.01 17.34 -32.48
C LEU A 49 -30.44 17.54 -31.93
N GLN A 50 -31.47 16.99 -32.58
CA GLN A 50 -32.84 16.98 -32.07
C GLN A 50 -32.96 16.09 -30.83
N MET A 51 -32.28 14.94 -30.75
CA MET A 51 -32.25 14.13 -29.54
C MET A 51 -31.53 14.85 -28.40
N ALA A 52 -30.46 15.60 -28.68
CA ALA A 52 -29.77 16.41 -27.67
C ALA A 52 -30.58 17.64 -27.24
N GLU A 53 -31.34 18.27 -28.14
CA GLU A 53 -32.27 19.35 -27.82
C GLU A 53 -33.53 18.84 -27.09
N GLU A 54 -34.03 17.66 -27.43
CA GLU A 54 -35.17 17.01 -26.80
C GLU A 54 -34.80 16.47 -25.41
N ASP A 55 -33.58 15.96 -25.20
CA ASP A 55 -33.07 15.61 -23.85
C ASP A 55 -32.93 16.87 -22.96
N ASN A 56 -32.50 17.99 -23.53
CA ASN A 56 -32.46 19.28 -22.84
C ASN A 56 -33.88 19.84 -22.57
N ARG A 57 -34.86 19.55 -23.42
CA ARG A 57 -36.26 19.96 -23.29
C ARG A 57 -37.02 19.09 -22.27
N ILE A 58 -36.79 17.78 -22.26
CA ILE A 58 -37.34 16.81 -21.30
C ILE A 58 -36.72 17.06 -19.90
N SER A 59 -35.43 17.40 -19.84
CA SER A 59 -34.77 17.80 -18.59
C SER A 59 -35.32 19.12 -18.02
N ARG A 60 -35.79 20.04 -18.87
CA ARG A 60 -36.52 21.25 -18.45
C ARG A 60 -37.96 20.96 -18.01
N MET A 61 -38.63 19.96 -18.57
CA MET A 61 -40.00 19.57 -18.19
C MET A 61 -40.09 18.79 -16.88
N ARG A 62 -39.03 18.08 -16.46
CA ARG A 62 -39.00 17.32 -15.19
C ARG A 62 -38.84 18.19 -13.93
N ARG A 63 -38.82 19.53 -14.05
CA ARG A 63 -38.66 20.47 -12.93
C ARG A 63 -39.95 21.06 -12.34
N ASN A 64 -41.15 20.65 -12.76
CA ASN A 64 -42.41 21.09 -12.12
C ASN A 64 -43.32 19.90 -11.74
N PRO A 65 -43.58 19.65 -10.44
CA PRO A 65 -44.63 18.74 -10.01
C PRO A 65 -45.95 19.50 -9.78
N VAL A 66 -46.99 19.18 -10.54
CA VAL A 66 -48.37 19.58 -10.20
C VAL A 66 -48.99 18.49 -9.34
N ALA A 67 -49.32 18.83 -8.09
CA ALA A 67 -49.97 17.97 -7.11
C ALA A 67 -51.50 17.89 -7.34
N VAL A 68 -52.07 16.68 -7.14
CA VAL A 68 -53.52 16.44 -7.12
C VAL A 68 -54.03 16.60 -5.68
N ALA A 69 -55.12 17.37 -5.55
CA ALA A 69 -55.72 17.82 -4.31
C ALA A 69 -56.63 16.79 -3.60
N GLY A 70 -56.72 16.92 -2.27
CA GLY A 70 -57.78 16.39 -1.39
C GLY A 70 -57.67 17.06 0.00
N PRO A 71 -58.76 17.38 0.69
CA PRO A 71 -59.10 18.77 1.04
C PRO A 71 -58.76 19.15 2.48
N ARG A 72 -58.46 20.45 2.73
CA ARG A 72 -58.90 21.20 3.93
C ARG A 72 -58.49 22.68 3.90
N GLY A 73 -59.51 23.54 3.99
CA GLY A 73 -59.59 24.74 4.85
C GLY A 73 -58.45 25.76 4.86
N ALA A 74 -58.61 26.79 4.02
CA ALA A 74 -58.41 28.23 4.24
C ALA A 74 -57.28 28.78 5.14
N ALA A 75 -56.57 29.76 4.54
CA ALA A 75 -55.60 30.75 5.09
C ALA A 75 -54.21 30.16 5.37
N ASP A 76 -53.10 30.64 4.81
CA ASP A 76 -52.59 32.01 4.62
C ASP A 76 -51.47 32.01 3.55
N ASP A 77 -51.27 33.08 2.78
CA ASP A 77 -50.26 33.19 1.70
C ASP A 77 -48.83 33.40 2.26
N GLY A 78 -47.82 32.72 1.69
CA GLY A 78 -46.40 32.94 2.02
C GLY A 78 -45.43 32.31 1.00
N ASP A 79 -44.55 33.14 0.47
CA ASP A 79 -43.57 32.95 -0.63
C ASP A 79 -42.81 31.61 -0.70
N THR A 80 -42.69 31.03 -1.90
CA THR A 80 -41.79 29.90 -2.20
C THR A 80 -40.57 30.40 -2.97
N GLU A 81 -39.42 30.54 -2.30
CA GLU A 81 -38.13 30.87 -2.91
C GLU A 81 -37.50 29.67 -3.64
N ASP A 82 -37.00 29.90 -4.86
CA ASP A 82 -36.20 28.95 -5.65
C ASP A 82 -34.94 28.49 -4.88
N MET A 83 -34.88 27.21 -4.47
CA MET A 83 -33.71 26.63 -3.79
C MET A 83 -32.74 25.95 -4.78
N GLU A 84 -31.49 26.42 -4.84
CA GLU A 84 -30.42 25.75 -5.60
C GLU A 84 -29.70 24.68 -4.73
N THR A 85 -29.42 23.51 -5.31
CA THR A 85 -28.65 22.44 -4.64
C THR A 85 -27.18 22.48 -5.08
N ASP A 86 -26.28 22.57 -4.10
CA ASP A 86 -24.84 22.56 -4.32
C ASP A 86 -24.31 21.13 -4.10
N VAL A 87 -24.28 20.35 -5.19
CA VAL A 87 -23.79 18.97 -5.19
C VAL A 87 -22.30 18.98 -5.51
N ALA A 88 -21.48 18.47 -4.59
CA ALA A 88 -20.04 18.35 -4.79
C ALA A 88 -19.72 17.29 -5.86
N GLY A 89 -19.59 17.72 -7.12
CA GLY A 89 -19.50 16.84 -8.28
C GLY A 89 -18.06 16.47 -8.70
N ASP A 90 -17.91 15.22 -9.15
CA ASP A 90 -16.83 14.71 -10.02
C ASP A 90 -16.91 15.27 -11.46
N GLY A 91 -17.50 16.46 -11.63
CA GLY A 91 -17.58 17.19 -12.89
C GLY A 91 -16.42 18.19 -13.03
N PRO A 92 -16.25 18.82 -14.21
CA PRO A 92 -15.28 19.89 -14.37
C PRO A 92 -15.60 21.03 -13.37
N LEU A 93 -14.57 21.49 -12.65
CA LEU A 93 -14.69 22.60 -11.72
C LEU A 93 -15.27 23.83 -12.44
N THR A 94 -16.25 24.48 -11.82
CA THR A 94 -16.89 25.69 -12.32
C THR A 94 -16.39 26.92 -11.58
N GLU A 95 -16.55 28.11 -12.18
CA GLU A 95 -16.33 29.38 -11.49
C GLU A 95 -17.46 29.67 -10.50
N LEU A 96 -17.11 30.13 -9.29
CA LEU A 96 -18.05 30.55 -8.26
C LEU A 96 -18.11 32.08 -8.18
N ASN A 97 -19.32 32.64 -8.19
CA ASN A 97 -19.53 34.05 -7.87
C ASN A 97 -19.59 34.25 -6.33
N PRO A 98 -18.63 34.95 -5.70
CA PRO A 98 -18.61 35.10 -4.24
C PRO A 98 -19.73 35.98 -3.68
N ASN A 99 -20.33 36.82 -4.52
CA ASN A 99 -21.40 37.75 -4.17
C ASN A 99 -22.80 37.16 -4.41
N ASP A 100 -22.90 35.88 -4.76
CA ASP A 100 -24.21 35.24 -4.87
C ASP A 100 -24.89 35.19 -3.48
N LEU A 101 -26.14 35.65 -3.45
CA LEU A 101 -26.97 35.76 -2.25
C LEU A 101 -28.03 34.66 -2.18
N LYS A 102 -28.18 33.86 -3.23
CA LYS A 102 -29.19 32.80 -3.30
C LYS A 102 -29.02 31.80 -2.17
N ARG A 103 -30.15 31.36 -1.62
CA ARG A 103 -30.23 30.26 -0.67
C ARG A 103 -29.78 28.96 -1.35
N ARG A 104 -28.92 28.20 -0.68
CA ARG A 104 -28.35 26.96 -1.23
C ARG A 104 -28.39 25.82 -0.23
N VAL A 105 -28.71 24.61 -0.69
CA VAL A 105 -28.62 23.40 0.13
C VAL A 105 -27.30 22.70 -0.19
N LEU A 106 -26.44 22.59 0.81
CA LEU A 106 -25.18 21.86 0.72
C LEU A 106 -25.43 20.40 1.12
N VAL A 107 -25.33 19.51 0.12
CA VAL A 107 -25.59 18.08 0.28
C VAL A 107 -24.35 17.39 0.85
N MET A 108 -24.53 16.60 1.93
CA MET A 108 -23.44 15.90 2.61
C MET A 108 -23.17 14.52 2.01
N LYS A 109 -21.91 14.20 1.71
CA LYS A 109 -21.51 12.90 1.12
C LYS A 109 -21.48 11.73 2.11
N SER A 110 -21.18 12.01 3.38
CA SER A 110 -21.05 11.00 4.44
C SER A 110 -22.37 10.63 5.16
N GLY A 111 -23.50 11.12 4.62
CA GLY A 111 -24.86 10.77 5.05
C GLY A 111 -25.35 11.51 6.30
N GLU A 112 -24.70 12.59 6.72
CA GLU A 112 -25.23 13.53 7.71
C GLU A 112 -26.32 14.42 7.12
N VAL A 113 -27.07 15.10 7.98
CA VAL A 113 -28.08 16.08 7.56
C VAL A 113 -27.43 17.22 6.77
N ASP A 114 -28.06 17.59 5.66
CA ASP A 114 -27.64 18.69 4.78
C ASP A 114 -27.57 20.04 5.51
N ILE A 115 -26.72 20.94 4.98
CA ILE A 115 -26.55 22.28 5.55
C ILE A 115 -27.16 23.31 4.60
N VAL A 116 -28.16 24.05 5.07
CA VAL A 116 -28.82 25.09 4.29
C VAL A 116 -28.11 26.43 4.50
N LEU A 117 -27.44 26.91 3.46
CA LEU A 117 -26.78 28.20 3.41
C LEU A 117 -27.80 29.31 3.08
N GLU A 118 -27.77 30.37 3.87
CA GLU A 118 -28.57 31.60 3.73
C GLU A 118 -27.62 32.81 3.60
N PRO A 119 -26.91 33.00 2.47
CA PRO A 119 -25.86 34.01 2.35
C PRO A 119 -26.36 35.45 2.52
N GLU A 120 -27.62 35.72 2.19
CA GLU A 120 -28.27 37.03 2.39
C GLU A 120 -28.31 37.47 3.86
N LYS A 121 -28.38 36.52 4.81
CA LYS A 121 -28.48 36.81 6.25
C LYS A 121 -27.10 36.92 6.91
N ALA A 122 -26.04 36.66 6.16
CA ALA A 122 -24.69 36.56 6.69
C ALA A 122 -24.00 37.93 6.77
N LEU A 123 -23.19 38.13 7.82
CA LEU A 123 -22.32 39.30 7.92
C LEU A 123 -21.04 39.03 7.13
N VAL A 124 -20.77 39.81 6.08
CA VAL A 124 -19.68 39.59 5.14
C VAL A 124 -18.46 40.46 5.45
N TYR A 125 -17.31 39.82 5.62
CA TYR A 125 -16.03 40.47 5.88
C TYR A 125 -14.98 40.07 4.86
N THR A 126 -14.15 41.02 4.46
CA THR A 126 -13.09 40.89 3.46
C THR A 126 -11.83 41.57 3.99
N CYS A 127 -10.72 41.44 3.26
CA CYS A 127 -9.49 42.15 3.59
C CYS A 127 -9.59 43.70 3.58
N PHE A 128 -10.73 44.27 3.15
CA PHE A 128 -11.02 45.71 3.16
C PHE A 128 -11.87 46.17 4.36
N ASN A 129 -12.51 45.24 5.09
CA ASN A 129 -13.37 45.53 6.25
C ASN A 129 -13.17 44.47 7.35
N THR A 130 -12.08 44.59 8.10
CA THR A 130 -11.65 43.57 9.08
C THR A 130 -12.15 43.84 10.50
N THR A 131 -12.91 44.91 10.73
CA THR A 131 -13.62 45.14 12.01
C THR A 131 -14.87 44.28 12.07
N TYR A 132 -14.93 43.36 13.03
CA TYR A 132 -15.95 42.30 13.08
C TYR A 132 -16.82 42.34 14.34
N ASP A 133 -18.04 41.82 14.21
CA ASP A 133 -18.96 41.60 15.33
C ASP A 133 -18.55 40.37 16.16
N ARG A 134 -18.11 40.61 17.39
CA ARG A 134 -17.72 39.56 18.35
C ARG A 134 -18.89 38.70 18.81
N ALA A 135 -20.10 39.23 18.92
CA ALA A 135 -21.27 38.48 19.33
C ALA A 135 -21.67 37.48 18.23
N ALA A 136 -21.70 37.93 16.98
CA ALA A 136 -21.94 37.07 15.83
C ALA A 136 -20.92 35.92 15.72
N LEU A 137 -19.63 36.23 15.91
CA LEU A 137 -18.53 35.26 15.81
C LEU A 137 -18.56 34.17 16.90
N ASN A 138 -19.15 34.43 18.07
CA ASN A 138 -19.18 33.49 19.20
C ASN A 138 -20.46 32.64 19.27
N ARG A 139 -21.36 32.76 18.30
CA ARG A 139 -22.60 31.99 18.29
C ARG A 139 -22.32 30.51 18.09
N ALA A 140 -22.79 29.70 19.03
CA ALA A 140 -22.67 28.27 18.98
C ALA A 140 -23.70 27.63 18.05
N ASP A 141 -24.81 28.29 17.70
CA ASP A 141 -25.93 27.69 16.97
C ASP A 141 -25.86 27.86 15.43
N VAL A 142 -24.71 28.28 14.90
CA VAL A 142 -24.55 28.65 13.48
C VAL A 142 -23.25 28.13 12.88
N TRP A 143 -23.23 28.08 11.55
CA TRP A 143 -22.05 27.90 10.73
C TRP A 143 -21.56 29.25 10.20
N HIS A 144 -20.25 29.36 10.03
CA HIS A 144 -19.59 30.46 9.32
C HIS A 144 -18.95 29.90 8.05
N GLN A 145 -18.91 30.69 6.97
CA GLN A 145 -18.25 30.32 5.72
C GLN A 145 -16.93 31.06 5.57
N ILE A 146 -15.90 30.35 5.13
CA ILE A 146 -14.62 30.93 4.72
C ILE A 146 -14.46 30.64 3.23
N MET A 147 -14.17 31.68 2.45
CA MET A 147 -13.93 31.61 1.01
C MET A 147 -12.49 32.05 0.71
N VAL A 148 -11.83 31.33 -0.18
CA VAL A 148 -10.40 31.44 -0.48
C VAL A 148 -10.23 31.82 -1.95
N HIS A 149 -9.81 33.06 -2.21
CA HIS A 149 -9.71 33.62 -3.56
C HIS A 149 -8.36 33.29 -4.19
N HIS A 150 -8.23 32.08 -4.75
CA HIS A 150 -6.95 31.54 -5.24
C HIS A 150 -6.75 31.65 -6.75
N ASP A 151 -7.80 31.91 -7.53
CA ASP A 151 -7.75 32.07 -8.99
C ASP A 151 -7.05 30.91 -9.73
N GLY A 152 -7.25 29.68 -9.23
CA GLY A 152 -6.69 28.44 -9.79
C GLY A 152 -5.22 28.19 -9.46
N LYS A 153 -4.61 29.05 -8.63
CA LYS A 153 -3.17 28.99 -8.33
C LYS A 153 -2.77 27.93 -7.32
N PHE A 154 -3.70 27.50 -6.46
CA PHE A 154 -3.40 26.60 -5.35
C PHE A 154 -4.41 25.46 -5.29
N LYS A 155 -3.92 24.26 -4.98
CA LYS A 155 -4.76 23.07 -4.74
C LYS A 155 -5.28 23.06 -3.31
N LYS A 156 -6.36 22.30 -3.08
CA LYS A 156 -6.97 22.08 -1.75
C LYS A 156 -5.95 21.80 -0.65
N ASP A 157 -5.02 20.86 -0.88
CA ASP A 157 -4.01 20.49 0.13
C ASP A 157 -3.06 21.64 0.46
N GLU A 158 -2.70 22.48 -0.52
CA GLU A 158 -1.83 23.65 -0.30
C GLU A 158 -2.57 24.72 0.52
N ILE A 159 -3.85 24.95 0.21
CA ILE A 159 -4.73 25.88 0.93
C ILE A 159 -4.89 25.44 2.38
N LEU A 160 -5.22 24.16 2.61
CA LEU A 160 -5.36 23.60 3.95
C LEU A 160 -4.04 23.67 4.73
N ASP A 161 -2.91 23.36 4.12
CA ASP A 161 -1.60 23.50 4.74
C ASP A 161 -1.31 24.96 5.15
N GLY A 162 -1.72 25.94 4.33
CA GLY A 162 -1.67 27.36 4.67
C GLY A 162 -2.49 27.68 5.93
N PHE A 163 -3.75 27.22 5.98
CA PHE A 163 -4.62 27.43 7.14
C PHE A 163 -4.08 26.76 8.40
N PHE A 164 -3.65 25.49 8.33
CA PHE A 164 -3.13 24.77 9.50
C PHE A 164 -1.74 25.25 9.94
N THR A 165 -0.99 25.92 9.06
CA THR A 165 0.23 26.64 9.45
C THR A 165 -0.10 27.92 10.22
N LEU A 166 -1.10 28.67 9.78
CA LEU A 166 -1.55 29.88 10.47
C LEU A 166 -2.28 29.57 11.79
N ILE A 167 -3.11 28.53 11.79
CA ILE A 167 -4.02 28.11 12.86
C ILE A 167 -3.59 26.74 13.35
N SER A 168 -2.39 26.67 13.93
CA SER A 168 -1.79 25.41 14.36
C SER A 168 -2.22 24.96 15.75
N THR A 169 -2.84 25.84 16.55
CA THR A 169 -3.12 25.58 17.98
C THR A 169 -4.59 25.67 18.37
N GLU A 170 -5.39 26.43 17.64
CA GLU A 170 -6.79 26.66 17.93
C GLU A 170 -7.70 25.58 17.30
N ASP A 171 -8.90 25.40 17.86
CA ASP A 171 -9.96 24.60 17.26
C ASP A 171 -10.31 25.14 15.87
N PHE A 172 -10.08 24.31 14.85
CA PHE A 172 -10.33 24.67 13.46
C PHE A 172 -10.66 23.44 12.63
N TYR A 173 -11.95 23.22 12.42
CA TYR A 173 -12.49 22.05 11.73
C TYR A 173 -13.21 22.47 10.45
N PRO A 174 -12.50 22.61 9.30
CA PRO A 174 -13.14 22.85 8.02
C PRO A 174 -14.07 21.68 7.66
N VAL A 175 -15.34 22.00 7.47
CA VAL A 175 -16.40 21.07 7.12
C VAL A 175 -16.90 21.40 5.72
N ALA A 176 -17.27 20.37 4.95
CA ALA A 176 -17.87 20.54 3.64
C ALA A 176 -17.04 21.43 2.70
N TYR A 177 -15.77 21.06 2.50
CA TYR A 177 -14.89 21.77 1.60
C TYR A 177 -15.37 21.60 0.15
N ARG A 178 -15.55 22.70 -0.58
CA ARG A 178 -15.97 22.75 -1.98
C ARG A 178 -14.92 23.46 -2.82
N GLN A 179 -14.56 22.85 -3.93
CA GLN A 179 -13.52 23.32 -4.84
C GLN A 179 -14.14 23.96 -6.07
N HIS A 180 -13.55 25.08 -6.50
CA HIS A 180 -13.91 25.75 -7.75
C HIS A 180 -12.65 26.22 -8.46
N THR A 181 -12.78 26.63 -9.73
CA THR A 181 -11.62 27.09 -10.52
C THR A 181 -11.01 28.36 -9.94
N ASN A 182 -11.82 29.25 -9.36
CA ASN A 182 -11.40 30.55 -8.85
C ASN A 182 -11.42 30.65 -7.32
N ILE A 183 -12.44 30.09 -6.65
CA ILE A 183 -12.69 30.30 -5.22
C ILE A 183 -13.13 29.02 -4.52
N ASP A 184 -12.31 28.51 -3.62
CA ASP A 184 -12.72 27.43 -2.73
C ASP A 184 -13.48 27.98 -1.52
N TYR A 185 -14.40 27.19 -0.95
CA TYR A 185 -14.99 27.53 0.33
C TYR A 185 -15.23 26.32 1.21
N PHE A 186 -15.37 26.58 2.51
CA PHE A 186 -15.75 25.58 3.50
C PHE A 186 -16.46 26.24 4.67
N LEU A 187 -17.07 25.42 5.52
CA LEU A 187 -17.78 25.85 6.72
C LEU A 187 -16.96 25.57 7.97
N VAL A 188 -17.14 26.42 8.98
CA VAL A 188 -16.58 26.21 10.32
C VAL A 188 -17.62 26.55 11.37
N ARG A 189 -17.56 25.87 12.50
CA ARG A 189 -18.43 26.10 13.64
C ARG A 189 -17.64 25.91 14.93
N LEU A 190 -17.96 26.70 15.97
CA LEU A 190 -17.25 26.70 17.26
C LEU A 190 -15.74 26.97 17.13
N CYS A 191 -15.32 27.69 16.09
CA CYS A 191 -13.92 28.00 15.78
C CYS A 191 -13.61 29.50 16.03
N SER A 192 -14.17 30.10 17.08
CA SER A 192 -14.10 31.56 17.30
C SER A 192 -12.67 32.07 17.40
N LYS A 193 -11.80 31.40 18.16
CA LYS A 193 -10.37 31.77 18.29
C LYS A 193 -9.62 31.71 16.96
N ALA A 194 -9.91 30.70 16.14
CA ALA A 194 -9.33 30.56 14.81
C ALA A 194 -9.78 31.70 13.88
N LEU A 195 -11.07 32.07 13.91
CA LEU A 195 -11.60 33.20 13.14
C LEU A 195 -10.97 34.53 13.58
N VAL A 196 -10.83 34.79 14.89
CA VAL A 196 -10.15 35.99 15.40
C VAL A 196 -8.73 36.09 14.83
N LYS A 197 -7.99 34.97 14.80
CA LYS A 197 -6.64 34.93 14.23
C LYS A 197 -6.60 35.27 12.75
N LEU A 198 -7.63 34.90 11.99
CA LEU A 198 -7.78 35.31 10.58
C LEU A 198 -8.03 36.81 10.44
N PHE A 199 -8.90 37.38 11.30
CA PHE A 199 -9.14 38.82 11.32
C PHE A 199 -7.88 39.62 11.70
N ASP A 200 -7.10 39.14 12.67
CA ASP A 200 -5.81 39.73 13.07
C ASP A 200 -4.78 39.70 11.93
N LYS A 201 -4.93 38.77 10.96
CA LYS A 201 -4.14 38.72 9.73
C LYS A 201 -4.79 39.46 8.56
N ASN A 202 -5.74 40.34 8.83
CA ASN A 202 -6.47 41.12 7.83
C ASN A 202 -7.13 40.26 6.75
N LEU A 203 -7.60 39.05 7.11
CA LEU A 203 -8.22 38.10 6.19
C LEU A 203 -7.35 37.81 4.96
N LYS A 204 -6.05 37.63 5.19
CA LYS A 204 -5.05 37.26 4.18
C LYS A 204 -4.31 36.00 4.63
N LEU A 205 -4.20 35.04 3.72
CA LEU A 205 -3.51 33.77 3.94
C LEU A 205 -2.17 33.77 3.19
N ALA A 206 -1.08 33.66 3.93
CA ALA A 206 0.24 33.50 3.33
C ALA A 206 0.41 32.08 2.80
N MET A 207 0.85 31.96 1.55
CA MET A 207 1.07 30.67 0.87
C MET A 207 2.57 30.44 0.69
N ALA A 208 3.02 29.19 0.87
CA ALA A 208 4.41 28.83 0.64
C ALA A 208 4.79 29.07 -0.83
N GLY A 209 5.91 29.74 -1.08
CA GLY A 209 6.38 30.04 -2.44
C GLY A 209 5.67 31.20 -3.16
N SER A 210 4.71 31.88 -2.51
CA SER A 210 4.06 33.08 -3.07
C SER A 210 4.49 34.34 -2.33
N GLN A 211 4.76 35.41 -3.07
CA GLN A 211 5.00 36.74 -2.48
C GLN A 211 3.69 37.44 -2.09
N ASP A 212 2.61 37.17 -2.83
CA ASP A 212 1.29 37.75 -2.57
C ASP A 212 0.43 36.80 -1.74
N PRO A 213 -0.15 37.26 -0.61
CA PRO A 213 -1.06 36.44 0.18
C PRO A 213 -2.42 36.31 -0.52
N VAL A 214 -3.02 35.13 -0.38
CA VAL A 214 -4.37 34.83 -0.87
C VAL A 214 -5.39 35.59 -0.02
N LYS A 215 -6.33 36.28 -0.67
CA LYS A 215 -7.39 37.03 0.02
C LYS A 215 -8.47 36.06 0.50
N LEU A 216 -9.05 36.36 1.66
CA LEU A 216 -10.16 35.59 2.23
C LEU A 216 -11.41 36.46 2.33
N THR A 217 -12.57 35.82 2.14
CA THR A 217 -13.88 36.35 2.56
C THR A 217 -14.42 35.48 3.68
N VAL A 218 -14.89 36.08 4.76
CA VAL A 218 -15.55 35.38 5.87
C VAL A 218 -16.99 35.84 5.96
N LYS A 219 -17.95 34.92 5.83
CA LYS A 219 -19.38 35.18 6.04
C LYS A 219 -19.79 34.59 7.39
N LEU A 220 -20.10 35.41 8.38
CA LEU A 220 -20.56 34.95 9.69
C LEU A 220 -22.07 34.68 9.67
N ASN A 221 -22.51 33.62 10.36
CA ASN A 221 -23.91 33.22 10.52
C ASN A 221 -24.57 32.82 9.19
N VAL A 222 -23.84 32.14 8.31
CA VAL A 222 -24.33 31.74 6.98
C VAL A 222 -25.40 30.65 7.04
N ALA A 223 -25.44 29.84 8.09
CA ALA A 223 -26.43 28.78 8.25
C ALA A 223 -26.71 28.50 9.73
N LYS A 224 -27.92 28.06 10.07
CA LYS A 224 -28.23 27.52 11.41
C LYS A 224 -27.77 26.06 11.52
N PHE A 225 -27.24 25.72 12.69
CA PHE A 225 -26.90 24.34 13.02
C PHE A 225 -28.16 23.55 13.41
N ALA A 226 -28.28 22.32 12.90
CA ALA A 226 -29.37 21.40 13.20
C ALA A 226 -28.83 20.07 13.76
N GLN A 227 -29.66 19.36 14.54
CA GLN A 227 -29.32 18.03 15.05
C GLN A 227 -29.14 17.04 13.89
N GLY A 228 -28.16 16.15 14.00
CA GLY A 228 -27.82 15.18 12.94
C GLY A 228 -26.82 15.70 11.90
N GLN A 229 -26.46 16.99 11.94
CA GLN A 229 -25.34 17.52 11.15
C GLN A 229 -23.99 17.08 11.73
N ILE A 230 -22.96 17.09 10.88
CA ILE A 230 -21.62 16.61 11.20
C ILE A 230 -21.01 17.23 12.46
N HIS A 231 -20.41 16.38 13.30
CA HIS A 231 -19.79 16.78 14.55
C HIS A 231 -18.33 16.29 14.61
N PRO A 232 -17.32 17.18 14.46
CA PRO A 232 -15.93 16.77 14.28
C PRO A 232 -15.34 15.86 15.37
N PRO A 233 -15.57 16.10 16.68
CA PRO A 233 -15.13 15.17 17.73
C PRO A 233 -15.69 13.74 17.60
N VAL A 234 -16.90 13.57 17.08
CA VAL A 234 -17.52 12.24 16.92
C VAL A 234 -16.85 11.51 15.77
N LYS A 235 -16.58 12.21 14.66
CA LYS A 235 -15.87 11.67 13.50
C LYS A 235 -14.44 11.26 13.82
N LEU A 236 -13.70 12.10 14.55
CA LEU A 236 -12.35 11.78 15.01
C LEU A 236 -12.35 10.54 15.91
N PHE A 237 -13.29 10.46 16.86
CA PHE A 237 -13.43 9.29 17.73
C PHE A 237 -13.74 8.02 16.93
N ALA A 238 -14.72 8.08 16.02
CA ALA A 238 -15.12 6.94 15.18
C ALA A 238 -13.95 6.41 14.34
N ALA A 239 -13.15 7.32 13.75
CA ALA A 239 -11.96 6.95 13.00
C ALA A 239 -10.87 6.28 13.86
N VAL A 240 -10.65 6.74 15.10
CA VAL A 240 -9.70 6.07 16.01
C VAL A 240 -10.23 4.71 16.47
N ALA A 241 -11.54 4.62 16.76
CA ALA A 241 -12.20 3.39 17.16
C ALA A 241 -12.11 2.32 16.06
N GLU A 242 -12.44 2.67 14.81
CA GLU A 242 -12.31 1.79 13.65
C GLU A 242 -10.88 1.25 13.51
N ARG A 243 -9.87 2.13 13.58
CA ARG A 243 -8.46 1.74 13.47
C ARG A 243 -8.00 0.81 14.59
N SER A 244 -8.60 0.95 15.77
CA SER A 244 -8.34 0.09 16.92
C SER A 244 -9.03 -1.27 16.78
N GLU A 245 -10.32 -1.29 16.45
CA GLU A 245 -11.12 -2.51 16.29
C GLU A 245 -10.58 -3.40 15.17
N ASN A 246 -10.08 -2.78 14.09
CA ASN A 246 -9.51 -3.44 12.93
C ASN A 246 -7.98 -3.44 12.92
N ALA A 247 -7.29 -3.36 14.07
CA ALA A 247 -5.82 -3.22 14.14
C ALA A 247 -5.05 -4.27 13.30
N VAL A 248 -5.53 -5.52 13.25
CA VAL A 248 -4.94 -6.60 12.43
C VAL A 248 -4.91 -6.25 10.94
N MET A 249 -5.96 -5.59 10.45
CA MET A 249 -6.10 -5.19 9.05
C MET A 249 -5.08 -4.12 8.64
N TYR A 250 -4.58 -3.35 9.61
CA TYR A 250 -3.62 -2.27 9.40
C TYR A 250 -2.20 -2.62 9.89
N GLY A 251 -1.95 -3.88 10.23
CA GLY A 251 -0.64 -4.37 10.66
C GLY A 251 -0.74 -5.56 11.61
N PHE A 252 -0.75 -5.28 12.90
CA PHE A 252 -0.75 -6.29 13.97
C PHE A 252 -1.83 -5.97 15.00
N SER A 253 -2.35 -6.99 15.69
CA SER A 253 -3.41 -6.83 16.70
C SER A 253 -3.05 -5.90 17.87
N ASN A 254 -1.76 -5.68 18.13
CA ASN A 254 -1.22 -4.83 19.18
C ASN A 254 -0.74 -3.45 18.69
N LEU A 255 -0.96 -3.10 17.42
CA LEU A 255 -0.54 -1.86 16.79
C LEU A 255 -1.75 -0.97 16.48
N LEU A 256 -1.83 0.21 17.10
CA LEU A 256 -2.75 1.25 16.64
C LEU A 256 -2.09 2.05 15.51
N ASN A 257 -2.51 1.76 14.27
CA ASN A 257 -1.97 2.40 13.08
C ASN A 257 -2.81 3.62 12.68
N LEU A 258 -2.25 4.81 12.92
CA LEU A 258 -2.81 6.11 12.55
C LEU A 258 -1.95 6.80 11.47
N ASP A 259 -1.24 6.03 10.64
CA ASP A 259 -0.46 6.55 9.51
C ASP A 259 -1.35 7.32 8.54
N ASN A 260 -0.94 8.53 8.15
CA ASN A 260 -1.65 9.38 7.19
C ASN A 260 -3.15 9.55 7.53
N PHE A 261 -3.44 9.78 8.81
CA PHE A 261 -4.78 9.68 9.40
C PHE A 261 -5.82 10.55 8.68
N ARG A 262 -5.40 11.68 8.11
CA ARG A 262 -6.26 12.59 7.33
C ARG A 262 -6.98 11.96 6.14
N LYS A 263 -6.53 10.78 5.66
CA LYS A 263 -7.15 10.05 4.54
C LYS A 263 -8.26 9.07 4.96
N HIS A 264 -8.61 9.02 6.24
CA HIS A 264 -9.67 8.14 6.72
C HIS A 264 -11.02 8.44 6.03
N SER A 265 -11.81 7.40 5.75
CA SER A 265 -13.12 7.53 5.07
C SER A 265 -14.11 8.41 5.85
N GLU A 266 -14.12 8.31 7.18
CA GLU A 266 -14.89 9.21 8.07
C GLU A 266 -14.63 10.71 7.87
N PHE A 267 -13.54 11.10 7.19
CA PHE A 267 -13.13 12.48 6.99
C PHE A 267 -13.51 13.03 5.61
N GLU A 268 -14.41 12.37 4.88
CA GLU A 268 -14.87 12.83 3.56
C GLU A 268 -15.40 14.28 3.58
N GLU A 269 -16.22 14.61 4.57
CA GLU A 269 -16.80 15.96 4.76
C GLU A 269 -16.09 16.78 5.86
N LEU A 270 -14.97 16.29 6.40
CA LEU A 270 -14.22 16.93 7.50
C LEU A 270 -12.72 16.97 7.21
N CYS A 271 -12.14 18.16 7.13
CA CYS A 271 -10.69 18.29 6.94
C CYS A 271 -9.95 18.08 8.27
N VAL A 272 -9.30 16.93 8.42
CA VAL A 272 -8.47 16.61 9.59
C VAL A 272 -6.99 16.79 9.27
N PHE A 273 -6.25 17.35 10.23
CA PHE A 273 -4.80 17.54 10.13
C PHE A 273 -4.18 17.45 11.53
N LEU A 274 -3.37 16.42 11.79
CA LEU A 274 -2.80 16.20 13.13
C LEU A 274 -1.60 17.12 13.44
N GLY A 275 -1.15 17.92 12.49
CA GLY A 275 -0.27 19.06 12.77
C GLY A 275 -0.97 20.18 13.54
N ASN A 276 -2.30 20.25 13.52
CA ASN A 276 -3.07 21.10 14.42
C ASN A 276 -3.18 20.45 15.80
N ARG A 277 -2.80 21.20 16.83
CA ARG A 277 -2.76 20.73 18.22
C ARG A 277 -4.10 20.20 18.71
N ALA A 278 -5.20 20.91 18.44
CA ALA A 278 -6.53 20.56 18.93
C ALA A 278 -7.00 19.22 18.33
N HIS A 279 -6.72 19.00 17.04
CA HIS A 279 -7.01 17.73 16.37
C HIS A 279 -6.25 16.56 17.01
N LEU A 280 -4.94 16.73 17.22
CA LEU A 280 -4.13 15.71 17.87
C LEU A 280 -4.59 15.45 19.32
N GLU A 281 -5.02 16.48 20.04
CA GLU A 281 -5.54 16.37 21.40
C GLU A 281 -6.83 15.55 21.46
N LEU A 282 -7.76 15.75 20.52
CA LEU A 282 -8.95 14.91 20.38
C LEU A 282 -8.63 13.46 20.01
N VAL A 283 -7.67 13.24 19.10
CA VAL A 283 -7.19 11.88 18.78
C VAL A 283 -6.61 11.22 20.03
N CYS A 284 -5.71 11.86 20.75
CA CYS A 284 -5.10 11.30 21.96
C CYS A 284 -6.13 11.05 23.08
N SER A 285 -7.11 11.94 23.23
CA SER A 285 -8.25 11.73 24.14
C SER A 285 -9.08 10.51 23.73
N SER A 286 -9.30 10.31 22.43
CA SER A 286 -10.03 9.17 21.89
C SER A 286 -9.29 7.85 22.15
N ILE A 287 -7.97 7.83 21.94
CA ILE A 287 -7.09 6.68 22.24
C ILE A 287 -7.26 6.26 23.72
N ASN A 288 -7.25 7.21 24.65
CA ASN A 288 -7.41 6.93 26.08
C ASN A 288 -8.79 6.44 26.50
N ARG A 289 -9.83 6.75 25.72
CA ARG A 289 -11.21 6.37 26.00
C ARG A 289 -11.52 4.94 25.55
N LEU A 290 -10.76 4.40 24.61
CA LEU A 290 -10.99 3.08 24.02
C LEU A 290 -10.36 1.98 24.89
N GLU A 291 -11.19 1.05 25.36
CA GLU A 291 -10.75 -0.05 26.22
C GLU A 291 -9.79 -1.02 25.52
N ASP A 292 -10.07 -1.33 24.25
CA ASP A 292 -9.20 -2.18 23.43
C ASP A 292 -7.79 -1.62 23.31
N VAL A 293 -7.66 -0.29 23.13
CA VAL A 293 -6.34 0.36 23.09
C VAL A 293 -5.61 0.19 24.42
N ARG A 294 -6.29 0.46 25.55
CA ARG A 294 -5.66 0.36 26.87
C ARG A 294 -5.19 -1.04 27.25
N THR A 295 -5.83 -2.07 26.70
CA THR A 295 -5.59 -3.46 27.09
C THR A 295 -4.71 -4.23 26.10
N LYS A 296 -4.80 -3.94 24.79
CA LYS A 296 -4.16 -4.73 23.73
C LYS A 296 -3.04 -4.00 23.00
N VAL A 297 -3.07 -2.66 22.94
CA VAL A 297 -2.13 -1.89 22.12
C VAL A 297 -0.88 -1.54 22.92
N ASN A 298 0.28 -1.95 22.39
CA ASN A 298 1.60 -1.58 22.92
C ASN A 298 2.47 -0.82 21.89
N ALA A 299 1.94 -0.59 20.69
CA ALA A 299 2.61 0.18 19.64
C ALA A 299 1.64 1.19 19.02
N ILE A 300 2.09 2.43 18.83
CA ILE A 300 1.33 3.47 18.14
C ILE A 300 2.15 3.99 16.96
N LYS A 301 1.54 4.00 15.78
CA LYS A 301 2.13 4.55 14.55
C LYS A 301 1.39 5.82 14.14
N LEU A 302 2.11 6.94 14.07
CA LEU A 302 1.62 8.29 13.77
C LEU A 302 2.40 8.92 12.60
N THR A 303 2.87 8.11 11.66
CA THR A 303 3.66 8.59 10.52
C THR A 303 2.85 9.44 9.54
N ASN A 304 3.53 10.32 8.79
CA ASN A 304 2.93 11.10 7.70
C ASN A 304 1.74 11.99 8.12
N ASN A 305 1.78 12.53 9.34
CA ASN A 305 0.66 13.29 9.92
C ASN A 305 0.95 14.78 10.10
N SER A 306 2.12 15.24 9.66
CA SER A 306 2.59 16.62 9.80
C SER A 306 2.58 17.15 11.24
N ILE A 307 2.72 16.27 12.23
CA ILE A 307 2.71 16.62 13.65
C ILE A 307 3.88 17.55 13.97
N ALA A 308 3.56 18.74 14.47
CA ALA A 308 4.56 19.72 14.94
C ALA A 308 4.50 19.93 16.46
N HIS A 309 3.33 19.75 17.07
CA HIS A 309 3.07 20.00 18.48
C HIS A 309 2.86 18.69 19.24
N ILE A 310 3.90 18.19 19.91
CA ILE A 310 3.90 16.87 20.57
C ILE A 310 3.17 16.84 21.91
N SER A 311 2.95 17.99 22.55
CA SER A 311 2.38 18.04 23.90
C SER A 311 1.06 17.28 24.10
N PRO A 312 0.12 17.17 23.14
CA PRO A 312 -1.11 16.39 23.36
C PRO A 312 -0.87 14.88 23.53
N LEU A 313 0.26 14.35 23.04
CA LEU A 313 0.65 12.96 23.26
C LEU A 313 0.95 12.65 24.74
N VAL A 314 1.03 13.66 25.62
CA VAL A 314 1.10 13.39 27.07
C VAL A 314 -0.11 12.60 27.58
N ALA A 315 -1.25 12.70 26.90
CA ALA A 315 -2.43 11.93 27.26
C ALA A 315 -2.18 10.42 27.19
N ILE A 316 -1.39 9.95 26.21
CA ILE A 316 -1.10 8.52 26.05
C ILE A 316 0.06 8.02 26.93
N LYS A 317 0.58 8.86 27.83
CA LYS A 317 1.76 8.56 28.66
C LYS A 317 1.58 7.35 29.57
N ASP A 318 0.38 7.20 30.13
CA ASP A 318 0.08 6.14 31.11
C ASP A 318 -0.36 4.82 30.43
N LEU A 319 -0.42 4.80 29.10
CA LEU A 319 -0.69 3.59 28.34
C LEU A 319 0.56 2.69 28.28
N PRO A 320 0.40 1.36 28.17
CA PRO A 320 1.52 0.41 28.11
C PRO A 320 2.22 0.41 26.74
N ILE A 321 2.51 1.59 26.19
CA ILE A 321 3.10 1.78 24.87
C ILE A 321 4.61 1.60 24.97
N GLN A 322 5.11 0.58 24.28
CA GLN A 322 6.53 0.26 24.14
C GLN A 322 7.11 0.83 22.84
N THR A 323 6.29 0.97 21.79
CA THR A 323 6.74 1.47 20.48
C THR A 323 5.97 2.71 20.08
N LEU A 324 6.68 3.78 19.74
CA LEU A 324 6.10 5.01 19.21
C LEU A 324 6.78 5.40 17.90
N ASP A 325 6.01 5.40 16.82
CA ASP A 325 6.50 5.78 15.48
C ASP A 325 5.95 7.14 15.05
N LEU A 326 6.85 8.13 14.99
CA LEU A 326 6.61 9.52 14.65
C LEU A 326 7.31 9.93 13.35
N ARG A 327 7.75 8.99 12.50
CA ARG A 327 8.47 9.31 11.27
C ARG A 327 7.69 10.22 10.32
N TYR A 328 8.40 11.00 9.52
CA TYR A 328 7.83 11.88 8.49
C TYR A 328 6.79 12.86 9.03
N ASN A 329 7.10 13.49 10.17
CA ASN A 329 6.33 14.57 10.76
C ASN A 329 7.14 15.89 10.72
N ARG A 330 6.65 16.95 11.36
CA ARG A 330 7.25 18.30 11.32
C ARG A 330 7.90 18.68 12.66
N ILE A 331 8.41 17.70 13.42
CA ILE A 331 9.02 17.95 14.73
C ILE A 331 10.44 18.48 14.52
N LYS A 332 10.75 19.67 15.04
CA LYS A 332 11.99 20.38 14.72
C LYS A 332 13.12 20.21 15.73
N HIS A 333 12.82 19.79 16.96
CA HIS A 333 13.80 19.79 18.04
C HIS A 333 13.49 18.71 19.09
N PRO A 334 14.49 17.98 19.64
CA PRO A 334 14.28 16.90 20.59
C PRO A 334 13.57 17.34 21.88
N ALA A 335 13.78 18.58 22.34
CA ALA A 335 13.06 19.16 23.50
C ALA A 335 11.53 19.12 23.36
N SER A 336 10.99 19.03 22.14
CA SER A 336 9.55 18.89 21.89
C SER A 336 8.97 17.59 22.45
N LEU A 337 9.80 16.54 22.62
CA LEU A 337 9.42 15.25 23.20
C LEU A 337 9.49 15.23 24.74
N ARG A 338 9.97 16.30 25.39
CA ARG A 338 10.00 16.42 26.86
C ARG A 338 8.67 16.13 27.57
N PRO A 339 7.49 16.49 27.04
CA PRO A 339 6.20 16.13 27.67
C PRO A 339 6.00 14.61 27.84
N LEU A 340 6.65 13.80 27.01
CA LEU A 340 6.61 12.34 27.07
C LEU A 340 7.69 11.75 28.01
N LYS A 341 8.42 12.59 28.74
CA LYS A 341 9.44 12.13 29.69
C LYS A 341 8.82 11.17 30.70
N GLY A 342 9.41 9.98 30.83
CA GLY A 342 8.94 8.91 31.71
C GLY A 342 7.93 7.94 31.07
N CYS A 343 7.57 8.08 29.80
CA CYS A 343 6.84 7.03 29.08
C CYS A 343 7.69 5.75 28.97
N GLY A 344 7.04 4.58 29.02
CA GLY A 344 7.68 3.25 28.89
C GLY A 344 8.13 2.87 27.47
N ILE A 345 8.58 3.85 26.67
CA ILE A 345 8.95 3.65 25.26
C ILE A 345 10.32 2.98 25.17
N HIS A 346 10.36 1.82 24.50
CA HIS A 346 11.56 1.06 24.17
C HIS A 346 12.02 1.30 22.73
N GLU A 347 11.09 1.51 21.81
CA GLU A 347 11.38 1.79 20.41
C GLU A 347 10.75 3.11 19.99
N LEU A 348 11.57 4.04 19.53
CA LEU A 348 11.15 5.35 19.06
C LEU A 348 11.59 5.53 17.61
N TYR A 349 10.66 5.79 16.69
CA TYR A 349 10.99 6.08 15.29
C TYR A 349 10.69 7.55 15.00
N ILE A 350 11.67 8.32 14.54
CA ILE A 350 11.60 9.78 14.34
C ILE A 350 12.26 10.24 13.03
N ASP A 351 12.77 9.34 12.21
CA ASP A 351 13.30 9.63 10.88
C ASP A 351 12.37 10.50 10.02
N GLY A 352 12.94 11.35 9.17
CA GLY A 352 12.18 12.32 8.36
C GLY A 352 11.56 13.48 9.14
N ASN A 353 11.97 13.72 10.39
CA ASN A 353 11.67 14.94 11.15
C ASN A 353 12.93 15.81 11.26
N GLY A 354 12.76 17.12 11.46
CA GLY A 354 13.89 18.03 11.73
C GLY A 354 14.64 17.78 13.05
N ILE A 355 14.16 16.87 13.91
CA ILE A 355 14.87 16.44 15.13
C ILE A 355 16.24 15.84 14.78
N VAL A 356 16.31 15.05 13.69
CA VAL A 356 17.52 14.29 13.35
C VAL A 356 18.67 15.20 12.89
N ASP A 357 18.33 16.43 12.48
CA ASP A 357 19.31 17.46 12.08
C ASP A 357 19.95 18.18 13.27
N VAL A 358 19.43 18.00 14.50
CA VAL A 358 19.95 18.64 15.71
C VAL A 358 21.14 17.84 16.27
N PRO A 359 22.35 18.40 16.37
CA PRO A 359 23.50 17.70 16.94
C PRO A 359 23.23 17.21 18.37
N GLY A 360 23.56 15.94 18.66
CA GLY A 360 23.36 15.35 19.98
C GLY A 360 21.91 15.04 20.35
N TYR A 361 20.97 15.07 19.39
CA TYR A 361 19.55 14.81 19.67
C TYR A 361 19.32 13.47 20.40
N VAL A 362 20.10 12.44 20.06
CA VAL A 362 20.04 11.11 20.68
C VAL A 362 20.25 11.17 22.19
N ASP A 363 21.21 11.97 22.67
CA ASP A 363 21.53 12.09 24.09
C ASP A 363 20.40 12.80 24.85
N VAL A 364 19.80 13.83 24.24
CA VAL A 364 18.62 14.50 24.79
C VAL A 364 17.44 13.53 24.90
N LEU A 365 17.22 12.69 23.88
CA LEU A 365 16.13 11.70 23.89
C LEU A 365 16.36 10.60 24.91
N LYS A 366 17.60 10.16 25.14
CA LYS A 366 17.94 9.23 26.24
C LYS A 366 17.61 9.80 27.62
N GLU A 367 17.76 11.12 27.82
CA GLU A 367 17.37 11.76 29.08
C GLU A 367 15.85 11.70 29.32
N TYR A 368 15.05 11.73 28.25
CA TYR A 368 13.59 11.69 28.34
C TYR A 368 13.04 10.26 28.41
N PHE A 369 13.67 9.35 27.68
CA PHE A 369 13.28 7.94 27.56
C PHE A 369 14.46 7.06 28.00
N PRO A 370 14.74 6.92 29.31
CA PRO A 370 15.92 6.18 29.79
C PRO A 370 15.92 4.69 29.42
N ASN A 371 14.74 4.13 29.11
CA ASN A 371 14.57 2.73 28.71
C ASN A 371 14.51 2.52 27.19
N VAL A 372 14.79 3.56 26.39
CA VAL A 372 14.79 3.47 24.93
C VAL A 372 15.94 2.59 24.47
N LEU A 373 15.61 1.49 23.81
CA LEU A 373 16.55 0.51 23.27
C LEU A 373 16.96 0.85 21.85
N LYS A 374 16.07 1.52 21.12
CA LYS A 374 16.19 1.78 19.69
C LYS A 374 15.60 3.14 19.33
N ILE A 375 16.37 3.95 18.61
CA ILE A 375 15.89 5.13 17.89
C ILE A 375 16.13 4.90 16.40
N ASP A 376 15.07 4.83 15.61
CA ASP A 376 15.11 4.51 14.18
C ASP A 376 15.92 3.24 13.88
N ALA A 377 17.01 3.33 13.11
CA ALA A 377 17.92 2.22 12.84
C ALA A 377 19.01 2.07 13.92
N THR A 378 19.14 3.03 14.83
CA THR A 378 20.20 3.10 15.83
C THR A 378 19.77 2.47 17.15
N PHE A 379 20.42 1.37 17.54
CA PHE A 379 20.27 0.81 18.89
C PHE A 379 21.11 1.61 19.90
N LEU A 380 20.51 1.92 21.05
CA LEU A 380 21.05 2.88 22.02
C LEU A 380 21.66 2.25 23.28
N GLY A 381 21.81 0.94 23.30
CA GLY A 381 22.48 0.25 24.39
C GLY A 381 23.98 0.56 24.42
N SER A 382 24.45 1.24 25.47
CA SER A 382 25.69 0.85 26.15
C SER A 382 25.90 1.53 27.52
N LEU A 383 26.57 0.77 28.41
CA LEU A 383 27.36 1.13 29.61
C LEU A 383 26.68 1.18 31.00
N ALA A 384 26.69 0.04 31.70
CA ALA A 384 27.38 -0.11 33.00
C ALA A 384 27.27 -1.55 33.55
N ARG A 385 28.04 -2.50 33.00
CA ARG A 385 28.62 -3.49 33.91
C ARG A 385 29.76 -2.76 34.61
N LYS A 386 29.69 -2.68 35.95
CA LYS A 386 30.88 -2.45 36.77
C LYS A 386 32.00 -3.26 36.15
N GLN A 387 33.06 -2.59 35.72
CA GLN A 387 34.37 -3.19 35.73
C GLN A 387 34.62 -3.59 37.19
N THR A 388 34.26 -4.82 37.54
CA THR A 388 35.20 -5.59 38.33
C THR A 388 36.48 -5.52 37.50
N GLN A 389 37.51 -4.86 38.03
CA GLN A 389 38.87 -5.04 37.56
C GLN A 389 39.16 -6.54 37.61
N VAL A 390 38.85 -7.23 36.53
CA VAL A 390 39.71 -8.29 36.05
C VAL A 390 40.71 -7.52 35.22
N SER A 391 41.95 -7.45 35.71
CA SER A 391 43.10 -6.92 34.99
C SER A 391 42.98 -7.31 33.51
N ALA A 392 42.84 -6.30 32.65
CA ALA A 392 42.97 -6.52 31.23
C ALA A 392 44.35 -7.17 31.00
N PRO A 393 44.44 -8.31 30.28
CA PRO A 393 45.73 -8.74 29.76
C PRO A 393 46.31 -7.59 28.91
N ALA A 394 47.64 -7.43 28.91
CA ALA A 394 48.34 -6.40 28.17
C ALA A 394 47.75 -6.21 26.77
N ARG A 395 47.51 -4.95 26.35
CA ARG A 395 47.00 -4.65 25.00
C ARG A 395 48.06 -5.03 23.98
N ILE A 396 47.90 -6.19 23.35
CA ILE A 396 48.75 -6.64 22.23
C ILE A 396 48.18 -6.01 20.96
N GLY A 397 48.54 -4.75 20.69
CA GLY A 397 48.22 -4.08 19.44
C GLY A 397 48.07 -2.57 19.59
N GLY A 398 48.82 -1.83 18.79
CA GLY A 398 48.84 -0.37 18.80
C GLY A 398 49.01 0.21 17.40
N ASP A 399 49.41 1.47 17.35
CA ASP A 399 49.56 2.26 16.13
C ASP A 399 51.04 2.57 15.83
N ASP A 400 51.97 1.83 16.46
CA ASP A 400 53.41 2.02 16.25
C ASP A 400 53.80 1.59 14.83
N GLU A 401 54.67 2.37 14.17
CA GLU A 401 55.17 2.05 12.84
C GLU A 401 56.13 0.84 12.84
N VAL A 402 56.25 0.18 11.68
CA VAL A 402 57.24 -0.86 11.46
C VAL A 402 58.58 -0.22 11.09
N GLU A 403 59.54 -0.28 12.00
CA GLU A 403 60.92 0.10 11.74
C GLU A 403 61.62 -1.00 10.93
N VAL A 404 62.02 -0.68 9.69
CA VAL A 404 62.80 -1.59 8.84
C VAL A 404 64.21 -1.75 9.42
N THR A 405 64.52 -2.94 9.94
CA THR A 405 65.82 -3.25 10.56
C THR A 405 66.79 -4.00 9.65
N SER A 406 66.32 -4.45 8.48
CA SER A 406 67.10 -5.16 7.47
C SER A 406 66.60 -4.81 6.06
N ALA A 407 67.51 -4.84 5.07
CA ALA A 407 67.14 -4.71 3.66
C ALA A 407 66.25 -5.87 3.17
N GLY A 408 66.27 -6.99 3.90
CA GLY A 408 65.53 -8.20 3.58
C GLY A 408 66.10 -8.97 2.39
N GLU A 409 65.65 -10.21 2.22
CA GLU A 409 65.95 -10.99 1.01
C GLU A 409 64.97 -10.59 -0.10
N ILE A 410 65.50 -10.16 -1.24
CA ILE A 410 64.70 -9.58 -2.33
C ILE A 410 64.35 -10.66 -3.36
N TYR A 411 63.06 -10.81 -3.65
CA TYR A 411 62.56 -11.59 -4.77
C TYR A 411 61.89 -10.66 -5.77
N SER A 412 62.37 -10.70 -7.01
CA SER A 412 61.83 -9.96 -8.15
C SER A 412 61.84 -10.84 -9.39
N CYS A 413 61.02 -10.49 -10.38
CA CYS A 413 60.99 -11.18 -11.66
C CYS A 413 61.91 -10.47 -12.64
N VAL A 414 62.97 -11.15 -13.08
CA VAL A 414 63.91 -10.65 -14.09
C VAL A 414 63.80 -11.56 -15.31
N ASN A 415 63.54 -10.99 -16.49
CA ASN A 415 63.36 -11.74 -17.74
C ASN A 415 62.32 -12.88 -17.68
N GLY A 416 61.27 -12.71 -16.87
CA GLY A 416 60.17 -13.69 -16.75
C GLY A 416 60.48 -14.90 -15.86
N VAL A 417 61.56 -14.85 -15.09
CA VAL A 417 61.99 -15.85 -14.11
C VAL A 417 62.16 -15.19 -12.75
N VAL A 418 61.67 -15.86 -11.69
CA VAL A 418 61.97 -15.47 -10.30
C VAL A 418 63.15 -16.33 -9.85
N GLU A 419 64.31 -15.71 -9.73
CA GLU A 419 65.51 -16.39 -9.24
C GLU A 419 65.27 -16.96 -7.82
N ASP A 420 65.83 -18.13 -7.55
CA ASP A 420 65.73 -18.81 -6.25
C ASP A 420 64.30 -19.13 -5.74
N ALA A 421 63.29 -19.18 -6.62
CA ALA A 421 61.91 -19.52 -6.24
C ALA A 421 61.78 -20.83 -5.43
N ASN A 422 62.64 -21.81 -5.67
CA ASN A 422 62.66 -23.08 -4.92
C ASN A 422 63.08 -22.91 -3.45
N THR A 423 63.85 -21.87 -3.14
CA THR A 423 64.32 -21.57 -1.78
C THR A 423 63.25 -20.85 -0.94
N PHE A 424 62.22 -20.27 -1.58
CA PHE A 424 61.18 -19.48 -0.93
C PHE A 424 60.43 -20.24 0.19
N LYS A 425 60.39 -21.58 0.10
CA LYS A 425 59.78 -22.46 1.11
C LYS A 425 60.35 -22.27 2.52
N LYS A 426 61.56 -21.73 2.66
CA LYS A 426 62.17 -21.44 3.97
C LYS A 426 61.38 -20.43 4.81
N PHE A 427 60.51 -19.63 4.19
CA PHE A 427 59.69 -18.62 4.88
C PHE A 427 58.33 -19.16 5.39
N LYS A 428 58.03 -20.46 5.24
CA LYS A 428 56.70 -21.04 5.55
C LYS A 428 56.20 -20.79 6.99
N PHE A 429 57.11 -20.72 7.96
CA PHE A 429 56.78 -20.52 9.38
C PHE A 429 57.33 -19.19 9.91
N ASN A 430 57.53 -18.22 9.02
CA ASN A 430 58.12 -16.95 9.38
C ASN A 430 57.09 -16.01 10.02
N THR A 431 57.48 -15.39 11.14
CA THR A 431 56.66 -14.44 11.91
C THR A 431 57.19 -13.01 11.85
N LYS A 432 58.14 -12.73 10.94
CA LYS A 432 58.69 -11.39 10.71
C LYS A 432 57.81 -10.62 9.73
N TRP A 433 57.95 -9.30 9.73
CA TRP A 433 57.39 -8.45 8.70
C TRP A 433 58.11 -8.67 7.36
N HIS A 434 57.32 -8.72 6.30
CA HIS A 434 57.76 -8.71 4.91
C HIS A 434 57.24 -7.42 4.26
N MET A 435 57.96 -6.87 3.30
CA MET A 435 57.53 -5.71 2.53
C MET A 435 57.20 -6.13 1.10
N VAL A 436 56.07 -5.65 0.61
CA VAL A 436 55.63 -5.80 -0.78
C VAL A 436 55.74 -4.44 -1.44
N VAL A 437 56.39 -4.40 -2.60
CA VAL A 437 56.51 -3.21 -3.44
C VAL A 437 55.81 -3.49 -4.77
N VAL A 438 54.84 -2.67 -5.15
CA VAL A 438 54.13 -2.77 -6.43
C VAL A 438 54.58 -1.61 -7.31
N VAL A 439 55.20 -1.91 -8.45
CA VAL A 439 55.76 -0.90 -9.37
C VAL A 439 54.77 -0.66 -10.51
N HIS A 440 54.21 0.54 -10.58
CA HIS A 440 53.16 0.90 -11.56
C HIS A 440 53.49 2.15 -12.40
N ASP A 441 54.58 2.86 -12.10
CA ASP A 441 55.01 4.09 -12.80
C ASP A 441 53.94 5.20 -12.82
N GLY A 442 53.13 5.29 -11.76
CA GLY A 442 52.13 6.36 -11.58
C GLY A 442 50.84 6.16 -12.35
N ARG A 443 50.62 4.97 -12.92
CA ARG A 443 49.47 4.68 -13.80
C ARG A 443 48.22 4.16 -13.09
N TYR A 444 48.37 3.69 -11.86
CA TYR A 444 47.31 3.09 -11.07
C TYR A 444 47.33 3.69 -9.67
N ASP A 445 46.15 3.86 -9.08
CA ASP A 445 46.02 4.31 -7.69
C ASP A 445 45.96 3.14 -6.69
N LYS A 446 45.98 3.47 -5.40
CA LYS A 446 45.91 2.50 -4.30
C LYS A 446 44.69 1.57 -4.43
N ALA A 447 43.53 2.08 -4.82
CA ALA A 447 42.31 1.28 -4.89
C ALA A 447 42.38 0.28 -6.05
N GLU A 448 42.90 0.69 -7.20
CA GLU A 448 43.13 -0.18 -8.35
C GLU A 448 44.14 -1.30 -8.03
N VAL A 449 45.22 -0.98 -7.32
CA VAL A 449 46.24 -1.96 -6.90
C VAL A 449 45.66 -2.96 -5.88
N LEU A 450 44.92 -2.48 -4.88
CA LEU A 450 44.28 -3.35 -3.89
C LEU A 450 43.20 -4.25 -4.51
N ASP A 451 42.40 -3.76 -5.46
CA ASP A 451 41.40 -4.60 -6.16
C ASP A 451 42.06 -5.68 -7.03
N ALA A 452 43.17 -5.36 -7.70
CA ALA A 452 43.96 -6.34 -8.45
C ALA A 452 44.54 -7.42 -7.53
N LEU A 453 45.12 -7.02 -6.39
CA LEU A 453 45.67 -7.95 -5.39
C LEU A 453 44.56 -8.83 -4.78
N ALA A 454 43.44 -8.25 -4.37
CA ALA A 454 42.31 -8.97 -3.81
C ALA A 454 41.74 -10.00 -4.80
N THR A 455 41.68 -9.65 -6.08
CA THR A 455 41.23 -10.57 -7.14
C THR A 455 42.20 -11.74 -7.33
N MET A 456 43.50 -11.47 -7.32
CA MET A 456 44.53 -12.50 -7.50
C MET A 456 44.68 -13.40 -6.26
N LEU A 457 44.44 -12.87 -5.07
CA LEU A 457 44.73 -13.53 -3.80
C LEU A 457 43.47 -13.91 -3.00
N ASP A 458 42.29 -13.95 -3.64
CA ASP A 458 41.00 -14.12 -2.95
C ASP A 458 40.89 -15.36 -2.05
N GLY A 459 41.70 -16.39 -2.32
CA GLY A 459 41.73 -17.63 -1.54
C GLY A 459 42.68 -17.63 -0.34
N PHE A 460 43.51 -16.59 -0.16
CA PHE A 460 44.61 -16.58 0.81
C PHE A 460 44.47 -15.47 1.86
N ASP A 461 44.92 -15.74 3.09
CA ASP A 461 44.99 -14.71 4.13
C ASP A 461 46.08 -13.70 3.76
N PHE A 462 45.67 -12.50 3.34
CA PHE A 462 46.57 -11.43 2.88
C PHE A 462 45.98 -10.06 3.25
N TYR A 463 46.68 -9.33 4.12
CA TYR A 463 46.20 -8.08 4.71
C TYR A 463 47.31 -7.03 4.67
N PRO A 464 47.35 -6.15 3.65
CA PRO A 464 48.31 -5.06 3.56
C PRO A 464 48.25 -4.18 4.81
N CYS A 465 49.41 -3.96 5.44
CA CYS A 465 49.56 -3.15 6.63
C CYS A 465 50.45 -1.94 6.36
N TYR A 466 50.16 -0.81 6.98
CA TYR A 466 50.92 0.45 6.86
C TYR A 466 51.19 0.86 5.40
N TYR A 467 50.16 0.85 4.56
CA TYR A 467 50.26 1.13 3.13
C TYR A 467 50.72 2.57 2.85
N LYS A 468 51.76 2.71 2.02
CA LYS A 468 52.35 3.98 1.59
C LYS A 468 52.36 4.04 0.06
N THR A 469 51.87 5.15 -0.48
CA THR A 469 51.80 5.38 -1.94
C THR A 469 52.84 6.40 -2.36
N TYR A 470 53.56 6.10 -3.45
CA TYR A 470 54.53 6.99 -4.08
C TYR A 470 54.19 7.17 -5.56
N SER A 471 54.85 8.14 -6.21
CA SER A 471 54.55 8.51 -7.61
C SER A 471 54.75 7.38 -8.62
N LYS A 472 55.55 6.37 -8.32
CA LYS A 472 55.86 5.26 -9.24
C LYS A 472 55.61 3.87 -8.66
N GLN A 473 55.40 3.77 -7.36
CA GLN A 473 55.26 2.50 -6.67
C GLN A 473 54.44 2.66 -5.39
N ASP A 474 53.85 1.56 -4.95
CA ASP A 474 53.24 1.41 -3.64
C ASP A 474 54.08 0.48 -2.78
N GLU A 475 54.14 0.74 -1.48
CA GLU A 475 54.83 -0.10 -0.50
C GLU A 475 53.93 -0.40 0.69
N PHE A 476 53.92 -1.64 1.15
CA PHE A 476 53.19 -2.02 2.36
C PHE A 476 53.83 -3.24 3.02
N PHE A 477 53.49 -3.46 4.28
CA PHE A 477 53.97 -4.59 5.05
C PHE A 477 52.92 -5.69 5.14
N VAL A 478 53.38 -6.93 5.26
CA VAL A 478 52.54 -8.10 5.51
C VAL A 478 53.24 -9.05 6.47
N ILE A 479 52.44 -9.85 7.18
CA ILE A 479 52.93 -10.81 8.18
C ILE A 479 52.02 -12.04 8.17
N ASN A 480 52.58 -13.22 8.45
CA ASN A 480 51.84 -14.49 8.54
C ASN A 480 50.99 -14.86 7.30
N CYS A 481 51.42 -14.44 6.09
CA CYS A 481 50.70 -14.63 4.83
C CYS A 481 51.51 -15.43 3.78
N TYR A 482 52.28 -16.43 4.23
CA TYR A 482 53.21 -17.16 3.37
C TYR A 482 52.55 -17.73 2.10
N GLU A 483 51.34 -18.30 2.21
CA GLU A 483 50.68 -18.92 1.05
C GLU A 483 50.34 -17.90 -0.04
N ALA A 484 49.89 -16.70 0.34
CA ALA A 484 49.66 -15.61 -0.59
C ALA A 484 50.96 -15.18 -1.29
N LEU A 485 52.05 -15.02 -0.53
CA LEU A 485 53.34 -14.64 -1.09
C LEU A 485 53.93 -15.72 -2.00
N ALA A 486 53.79 -16.99 -1.63
CA ALA A 486 54.20 -18.12 -2.45
C ALA A 486 53.39 -18.18 -3.76
N HIS A 487 52.10 -17.83 -3.71
CA HIS A 487 51.26 -17.70 -4.90
C HIS A 487 51.74 -16.56 -5.81
N LEU A 488 52.11 -15.41 -5.26
CA LEU A 488 52.72 -14.32 -6.03
C LEU A 488 54.02 -14.77 -6.70
N VAL A 489 54.89 -15.52 -6.01
CA VAL A 489 56.12 -16.07 -6.59
C VAL A 489 55.82 -17.04 -7.74
N GLN A 490 54.84 -17.95 -7.56
CA GLN A 490 54.41 -18.87 -8.63
C GLN A 490 53.84 -18.13 -9.84
N ALA A 491 53.14 -17.03 -9.61
CA ALA A 491 52.63 -16.13 -10.63
C ALA A 491 53.70 -15.18 -11.18
N LYS A 492 54.98 -15.49 -10.97
CA LYS A 492 56.14 -14.74 -11.48
C LYS A 492 56.16 -13.28 -11.02
N LEU A 493 55.61 -13.01 -9.83
CA LEU A 493 55.54 -11.69 -9.22
C LEU A 493 54.98 -10.62 -10.17
N ALA A 494 53.98 -11.00 -10.97
CA ALA A 494 53.33 -10.14 -11.93
C ALA A 494 51.85 -9.98 -11.54
N LEU A 495 51.41 -8.73 -11.37
CA LEU A 495 50.04 -8.40 -11.01
C LEU A 495 49.29 -7.88 -12.22
N ARG A 496 48.13 -8.47 -12.51
CA ARG A 496 47.30 -8.10 -13.67
C ARG A 496 46.26 -7.06 -13.30
N MET A 497 46.27 -5.92 -13.99
CA MET A 497 45.33 -4.82 -13.79
C MET A 497 44.05 -5.04 -14.60
N LYS A 498 42.88 -4.98 -13.97
CA LYS A 498 41.59 -5.27 -14.64
C LYS A 498 41.28 -4.33 -15.80
N ASN A 499 41.57 -3.04 -15.64
CA ASN A 499 41.14 -2.00 -16.58
C ASN A 499 41.91 -2.03 -17.91
N THR A 500 43.18 -2.42 -17.85
CA THR A 500 44.11 -2.40 -18.99
C THR A 500 44.55 -3.78 -19.44
N ASN A 501 44.27 -4.82 -18.63
CA ASN A 501 44.79 -6.18 -18.77
C ASN A 501 46.33 -6.26 -18.76
N GLU A 502 46.99 -5.21 -18.30
CA GLU A 502 48.45 -5.11 -18.22
C GLU A 502 49.01 -5.83 -16.99
N LEU A 503 50.21 -6.38 -17.12
CA LEU A 503 50.99 -6.93 -16.00
C LEU A 503 51.97 -5.89 -15.47
N ILE A 504 51.86 -5.59 -14.17
CA ILE A 504 52.80 -4.75 -13.44
C ILE A 504 53.67 -5.58 -12.49
N SER A 505 54.84 -5.06 -12.13
CA SER A 505 55.84 -5.80 -11.34
C SER A 505 55.54 -5.71 -9.85
N VAL A 506 55.65 -6.84 -9.15
CA VAL A 506 55.66 -6.94 -7.70
C VAL A 506 57.06 -7.36 -7.25
N VAL A 507 57.56 -6.75 -6.19
CA VAL A 507 58.84 -7.10 -5.56
C VAL A 507 58.56 -7.45 -4.10
N LEU A 508 59.08 -8.59 -3.65
CA LEU A 508 58.98 -9.02 -2.25
C LEU A 508 60.33 -8.79 -1.56
N LYS A 509 60.31 -8.13 -0.41
CA LYS A 509 61.47 -8.03 0.50
C LYS A 509 61.15 -8.79 1.78
N MET A 510 61.79 -9.92 1.98
CA MET A 510 61.49 -10.85 3.08
C MET A 510 62.34 -10.52 4.31
N ASN A 511 61.80 -10.67 5.54
CA ASN A 511 62.52 -10.46 6.79
C ASN A 511 63.03 -9.02 7.01
N VAL A 512 62.20 -8.03 6.69
CA VAL A 512 62.58 -6.62 6.81
C VAL A 512 62.55 -6.09 8.25
N ALA A 513 61.73 -6.69 9.12
CA ALA A 513 61.66 -6.33 10.55
C ALA A 513 61.09 -7.47 11.40
N ASP A 514 61.47 -7.52 12.69
CA ASP A 514 60.81 -8.38 13.68
C ASP A 514 59.50 -7.74 14.17
N PHE A 515 58.52 -8.57 14.53
CA PHE A 515 57.29 -8.08 15.17
C PHE A 515 57.59 -7.57 16.58
N LYS A 516 57.09 -6.37 16.91
CA LYS A 516 57.22 -5.74 18.24
C LYS A 516 55.84 -5.52 18.86
N GLU A 517 55.77 -5.61 20.19
CA GLU A 517 54.58 -5.20 20.93
C GLU A 517 54.26 -3.72 20.65
N GLY A 518 52.98 -3.38 20.49
CA GLY A 518 52.53 -2.05 20.07
C GLY A 518 52.29 -1.88 18.56
N GLN A 519 52.70 -2.85 17.74
CA GLN A 519 52.39 -2.86 16.31
C GLN A 519 51.00 -3.43 16.01
N VAL A 520 50.50 -3.22 14.79
CA VAL A 520 49.16 -3.61 14.39
C VAL A 520 48.96 -5.13 14.39
N VAL A 521 47.87 -5.58 14.99
CA VAL A 521 47.44 -6.99 14.98
C VAL A 521 46.13 -7.11 14.21
N VAL A 522 46.19 -7.72 13.03
CA VAL A 522 45.05 -7.85 12.10
C VAL A 522 43.82 -8.48 12.77
N GLU A 523 44.02 -9.58 13.51
CA GLU A 523 42.93 -10.29 14.19
C GLU A 523 42.28 -9.44 15.30
N GLU A 524 43.04 -8.57 15.97
CA GLU A 524 42.49 -7.66 16.98
C GLU A 524 41.64 -6.56 16.33
N LYS A 525 42.12 -5.94 15.24
CA LYS A 525 41.36 -4.92 14.50
C LYS A 525 40.03 -5.48 13.98
N LEU A 526 40.03 -6.70 13.43
CA LEU A 526 38.79 -7.40 13.04
C LEU A 526 37.89 -7.70 14.24
N ASN A 527 38.46 -8.18 15.36
CA ASN A 527 37.70 -8.47 16.58
C ASN A 527 36.98 -7.23 17.12
N ASN A 528 37.63 -6.07 17.11
CA ASN A 528 37.05 -4.81 17.57
C ASN A 528 35.90 -4.37 16.66
N CYS A 529 36.12 -4.41 15.34
CA CYS A 529 35.05 -4.13 14.36
C CYS A 529 33.81 -5.02 14.56
N LEU A 530 34.00 -6.27 14.97
CA LEU A 530 32.88 -7.21 15.18
C LEU A 530 32.13 -6.97 16.49
N VAL A 531 32.78 -6.44 17.53
CA VAL A 531 32.11 -6.08 18.79
C VAL A 531 31.07 -4.99 18.54
N ASP A 532 31.44 -3.96 17.77
CA ASP A 532 30.54 -2.85 17.45
C ASP A 532 29.36 -3.26 16.55
N ARG A 533 29.48 -4.43 15.91
CA ARG A 533 28.51 -4.96 14.93
C ARG A 533 27.65 -6.10 15.48
N PHE A 534 27.87 -6.54 16.70
CA PHE A 534 27.06 -7.57 17.34
C PHE A 534 26.15 -6.97 18.40
N ASN A 535 24.84 -7.05 18.20
CA ASN A 535 23.83 -6.60 19.16
C ASN A 535 22.61 -7.52 19.15
N ASP A 536 22.04 -7.80 20.33
CA ASP A 536 20.87 -8.66 20.54
C ASP A 536 20.81 -9.90 19.62
N ARG A 537 21.84 -10.76 19.72
CA ARG A 537 21.93 -12.01 18.95
C ARG A 537 21.95 -11.80 17.43
N CYS A 538 22.16 -10.59 16.94
CA CYS A 538 22.31 -10.24 15.54
C CYS A 538 23.74 -9.75 15.26
N LEU A 539 24.39 -10.33 14.26
CA LEU A 539 25.64 -9.83 13.72
C LEU A 539 25.35 -9.05 12.43
N ASP A 540 25.49 -7.72 12.50
CA ASP A 540 25.17 -6.81 11.40
C ASP A 540 26.43 -6.40 10.61
N LEU A 541 26.65 -7.11 9.50
CA LEU A 541 27.74 -6.90 8.54
C LEU A 541 27.24 -6.20 7.27
N CYS A 542 26.16 -5.42 7.33
CA CYS A 542 25.71 -4.67 6.16
C CYS A 542 26.74 -3.62 5.74
N SER A 543 27.00 -3.49 4.44
CA SER A 543 27.94 -2.49 3.87
C SER A 543 29.30 -2.49 4.58
N LEU A 544 29.84 -3.68 4.84
CA LEU A 544 30.98 -3.90 5.73
C LEU A 544 32.24 -3.13 5.30
N GLN A 545 32.46 -2.99 3.99
CA GLN A 545 33.63 -2.30 3.44
C GLN A 545 33.79 -0.89 4.03
N GLN A 546 32.70 -0.13 4.18
CA GLN A 546 32.74 1.24 4.72
C GLN A 546 33.26 1.33 6.16
N HIS A 547 33.13 0.26 6.94
CA HIS A 547 33.71 0.21 8.29
C HIS A 547 35.17 -0.22 8.22
N LEU A 548 35.46 -1.22 7.39
CA LEU A 548 36.84 -1.67 7.21
C LEU A 548 37.74 -0.53 6.71
N ASP A 549 37.24 0.34 5.83
CA ASP A 549 37.96 1.52 5.32
C ASP A 549 38.33 2.52 6.43
N LYS A 550 37.65 2.49 7.59
CA LYS A 550 37.96 3.35 8.74
C LYS A 550 39.03 2.76 9.65
N ILE A 551 39.36 1.48 9.49
CA ILE A 551 40.37 0.82 10.30
C ILE A 551 41.75 1.32 9.83
N LYS A 552 42.47 1.98 10.71
CA LYS A 552 43.82 2.46 10.40
C LYS A 552 44.81 1.30 10.32
N PHE A 553 45.83 1.50 9.49
CA PHE A 553 47.02 0.66 9.35
C PHE A 553 46.82 -0.74 8.76
N VAL A 554 45.60 -1.18 8.48
CA VAL A 554 45.32 -2.43 7.77
C VAL A 554 44.26 -2.20 6.71
N ASP A 555 44.55 -2.56 5.47
CA ASP A 555 43.59 -2.53 4.38
C ASP A 555 42.90 -3.89 4.25
N PHE A 556 41.57 -3.91 4.36
CA PHE A 556 40.76 -5.12 4.18
C PHE A 556 39.86 -4.99 2.95
N THR A 557 39.53 -6.13 2.33
CA THR A 557 38.56 -6.20 1.23
C THR A 557 37.40 -7.11 1.64
N ALA A 558 36.24 -6.55 2.00
CA ALA A 558 35.05 -7.28 2.42
C ALA A 558 34.48 -8.19 1.32
N ARG A 559 34.65 -7.80 0.05
CA ARG A 559 34.24 -8.63 -1.11
C ARG A 559 35.07 -9.91 -1.22
N SER A 560 36.26 -9.95 -0.62
CA SER A 560 37.10 -11.15 -0.68
C SER A 560 36.47 -12.31 0.09
N THR A 561 36.34 -13.45 -0.59
CA THR A 561 35.80 -14.69 -0.04
C THR A 561 36.56 -15.11 1.21
N ARG A 562 37.90 -15.08 1.16
CA ARG A 562 38.74 -15.46 2.29
C ARG A 562 38.64 -14.47 3.44
N THR A 563 38.67 -13.17 3.16
CA THR A 563 38.54 -12.13 4.20
C THR A 563 37.21 -12.26 4.93
N LEU A 564 36.10 -12.36 4.20
CA LEU A 564 34.78 -12.55 4.81
C LEU A 564 34.70 -13.87 5.60
N SER A 565 35.26 -14.96 5.08
CA SER A 565 35.32 -16.25 5.79
C SER A 565 36.10 -16.14 7.10
N ARG A 566 37.21 -15.40 7.11
CA ARG A 566 38.01 -15.13 8.31
C ARG A 566 37.23 -14.31 9.33
N ILE A 567 36.55 -13.25 8.89
CA ILE A 567 35.68 -12.42 9.73
C ILE A 567 34.58 -13.27 10.38
N LEU A 568 33.89 -14.09 9.59
CA LEU A 568 32.85 -14.99 10.08
C LEU A 568 33.41 -16.05 11.04
N SER A 569 34.62 -16.56 10.80
CA SER A 569 35.28 -17.52 11.68
C SER A 569 35.62 -16.92 13.05
N ILE A 570 36.13 -15.68 13.07
CA ILE A 570 36.39 -14.93 14.30
C ILE A 570 35.08 -14.66 15.05
N ALA A 571 34.06 -14.19 14.33
CA ALA A 571 32.74 -13.92 14.87
C ALA A 571 32.07 -15.20 15.42
N GLY A 572 32.19 -16.33 14.73
CA GLY A 572 31.65 -17.61 15.16
C GLY A 572 32.24 -18.09 16.48
N LYS A 573 33.56 -17.95 16.66
CA LYS A 573 34.22 -18.26 17.94
C LYS A 573 33.70 -17.40 19.10
N LYS A 574 33.39 -16.12 18.82
CA LYS A 574 33.05 -15.13 19.87
C LYS A 574 31.55 -15.03 20.17
N PHE A 575 30.71 -15.02 19.13
CA PHE A 575 29.28 -14.75 19.21
C PHE A 575 28.40 -15.93 18.79
N GLY A 576 29.00 -16.94 18.16
CA GLY A 576 28.30 -18.11 17.60
C GLY A 576 27.30 -18.81 18.53
N PRO A 577 27.61 -19.06 19.82
CA PRO A 577 26.69 -19.75 20.73
C PRO A 577 25.36 -19.04 21.00
N VAL A 578 25.28 -17.73 20.73
CA VAL A 578 24.11 -16.88 21.03
C VAL A 578 23.52 -16.21 19.80
N CYS A 579 24.27 -16.09 18.71
CA CYS A 579 23.84 -15.42 17.48
C CYS A 579 22.75 -16.21 16.74
N LEU A 580 21.64 -15.54 16.43
CA LEU A 580 20.48 -16.07 15.72
C LEU A 580 20.32 -15.48 14.31
N VAL A 581 20.85 -14.29 14.07
CA VAL A 581 20.68 -13.53 12.82
C VAL A 581 22.01 -13.00 12.31
N ILE A 582 22.29 -13.17 11.02
CA ILE A 582 23.43 -12.52 10.35
C ILE A 582 22.89 -11.68 9.19
N ARG A 583 23.33 -10.42 9.08
CA ARG A 583 23.00 -9.55 7.95
C ARG A 583 24.24 -9.24 7.13
N LEU A 584 24.14 -9.42 5.82
CA LEU A 584 25.23 -9.27 4.85
C LEU A 584 24.79 -8.44 3.63
N ARG A 585 23.87 -7.49 3.83
CA ARG A 585 23.34 -6.66 2.76
C ARG A 585 24.41 -5.75 2.16
N ASN A 586 24.34 -5.51 0.85
CA ASN A 586 25.16 -4.52 0.16
C ASN A 586 26.68 -4.73 0.38
N ASN A 587 27.14 -5.96 0.19
CA ASN A 587 28.57 -6.32 0.28
C ASN A 587 29.16 -6.71 -1.09
N GLY A 588 28.37 -6.65 -2.16
CA GLY A 588 28.80 -7.03 -3.51
C GLY A 588 29.22 -8.50 -3.61
N LEU A 589 28.58 -9.38 -2.84
CA LEU A 589 28.89 -10.82 -2.85
C LEU A 589 28.45 -11.45 -4.17
N ARG A 590 29.36 -12.19 -4.80
CA ARG A 590 29.11 -12.90 -6.06
C ARG A 590 28.91 -14.40 -5.89
N ASN A 591 29.27 -14.93 -4.72
CA ASN A 591 29.06 -16.31 -4.32
C ASN A 591 29.01 -16.39 -2.79
N LEU A 592 28.58 -17.54 -2.25
CA LEU A 592 28.45 -17.77 -0.81
C LEU A 592 29.53 -18.68 -0.21
N GLN A 593 30.68 -18.89 -0.88
CA GLN A 593 31.73 -19.79 -0.39
C GLN A 593 32.31 -19.38 0.97
N ALA A 594 32.35 -18.07 1.24
CA ALA A 594 32.77 -17.53 2.53
C ALA A 594 31.89 -18.01 3.70
N LEU A 595 30.62 -18.35 3.43
CA LEU A 595 29.65 -18.79 4.42
C LEU A 595 29.84 -20.24 4.88
N SER A 596 30.85 -20.95 4.35
CA SER A 596 31.30 -22.22 4.93
C SER A 596 31.65 -22.05 6.42
N ALA A 597 32.12 -20.87 6.84
CA ALA A 597 32.41 -20.52 8.23
C ALA A 597 31.19 -20.45 9.15
N LEU A 598 29.96 -20.52 8.61
CA LEU A 598 28.73 -20.49 9.41
C LEU A 598 28.57 -21.71 10.34
N PHE A 599 29.39 -22.75 10.20
CA PHE A 599 29.47 -23.85 11.17
C PHE A 599 29.72 -23.36 12.61
N GLY A 600 30.38 -22.21 12.77
CA GLY A 600 30.63 -21.58 14.07
C GLY A 600 29.37 -21.02 14.75
N PHE A 601 28.22 -21.00 14.07
CA PHE A 601 26.96 -20.40 14.56
C PHE A 601 25.86 -21.45 14.71
N PRO A 602 25.92 -22.32 15.73
CA PRO A 602 25.04 -23.49 15.85
C PRO A 602 23.54 -23.18 15.98
N LYS A 603 23.18 -21.94 16.35
CA LYS A 603 21.79 -21.47 16.53
C LYS A 603 21.33 -20.48 15.46
N LEU A 604 22.11 -20.26 14.40
CA LEU A 604 21.74 -19.33 13.34
C LEU A 604 20.44 -19.78 12.66
N MET A 605 19.46 -18.88 12.58
CA MET A 605 18.14 -19.14 12.02
C MET A 605 17.81 -18.22 10.84
N SER A 606 18.32 -16.98 10.84
CA SER A 606 17.98 -15.98 9.82
C SER A 606 19.23 -15.41 9.15
N LEU A 607 19.19 -15.32 7.82
CA LEU A 607 20.26 -14.80 6.99
C LEU A 607 19.71 -13.76 5.99
N ASP A 608 20.30 -12.57 5.99
CA ASP A 608 19.91 -11.48 5.09
C ASP A 608 21.02 -11.19 4.07
N LEU A 609 20.75 -11.50 2.79
CA LEU A 609 21.68 -11.39 1.66
C LEU A 609 21.24 -10.37 0.61
N ARG A 610 20.29 -9.49 0.93
CA ARG A 610 19.72 -8.53 -0.04
C ARG A 610 20.78 -7.58 -0.61
N TYR A 611 20.54 -7.09 -1.83
CA TYR A 611 21.41 -6.13 -2.51
C TYR A 611 22.87 -6.63 -2.68
N ASN A 612 23.04 -7.89 -3.08
CA ASN A 612 24.35 -8.42 -3.48
C ASN A 612 24.37 -8.71 -5.00
N GLU A 613 25.47 -9.27 -5.50
CA GLU A 613 25.72 -9.53 -6.92
C GLU A 613 25.54 -11.03 -7.25
N LEU A 614 24.62 -11.74 -6.57
CA LEU A 614 24.34 -13.16 -6.83
C LEU A 614 23.53 -13.30 -8.11
N THR A 615 24.05 -13.99 -9.11
CA THR A 615 23.48 -14.04 -10.46
C THR A 615 22.77 -15.34 -10.79
N THR A 616 23.30 -16.46 -10.30
CA THR A 616 22.80 -17.80 -10.57
C THR A 616 22.52 -18.54 -9.27
N PHE A 617 21.73 -19.61 -9.33
CA PHE A 617 21.50 -20.44 -8.13
C PHE A 617 22.78 -21.17 -7.68
N ASP A 618 23.73 -21.43 -8.59
CA ASP A 618 25.03 -21.98 -8.22
C ASP A 618 25.87 -21.04 -7.34
N ASP A 619 25.62 -19.73 -7.42
CA ASP A 619 26.26 -18.75 -6.53
C ASP A 619 25.84 -18.93 -5.05
N LEU A 620 24.72 -19.63 -4.80
CA LEU A 620 24.24 -19.97 -3.47
C LEU A 620 25.00 -21.16 -2.85
N GLN A 621 25.87 -21.82 -3.60
CA GLN A 621 26.75 -22.87 -3.07
C GLN A 621 27.72 -22.28 -2.04
N GLY A 622 27.92 -22.97 -0.92
CA GLY A 622 28.85 -22.58 0.15
C GLY A 622 28.27 -22.66 1.57
N VAL A 623 26.94 -22.69 1.71
CA VAL A 623 26.27 -22.83 3.01
C VAL A 623 26.08 -24.30 3.39
N MET A 624 27.11 -24.91 4.01
CA MET A 624 27.12 -26.34 4.36
C MET A 624 26.12 -26.67 5.48
N LYS A 625 25.19 -27.63 5.24
CA LYS A 625 24.27 -28.22 6.26
C LYS A 625 23.48 -27.18 7.07
N ASN A 626 22.82 -26.24 6.41
CA ASN A 626 22.18 -25.12 7.11
C ASN A 626 20.87 -25.49 7.82
N LYS A 627 20.64 -24.82 8.96
CA LYS A 627 19.38 -24.79 9.73
C LYS A 627 18.67 -23.43 9.55
N ILE A 628 19.00 -22.72 8.48
CA ILE A 628 18.46 -21.40 8.22
C ILE A 628 16.99 -21.57 7.87
N LYS A 629 16.14 -20.97 8.70
CA LYS A 629 14.69 -20.98 8.58
C LYS A 629 14.19 -19.75 7.83
N GLU A 630 14.92 -18.65 7.89
CA GLU A 630 14.54 -17.40 7.24
C GLU A 630 15.68 -16.86 6.36
N LEU A 631 15.38 -16.56 5.11
CA LEU A 631 16.34 -16.05 4.14
C LEU A 631 15.77 -14.82 3.42
N PHE A 632 16.60 -13.81 3.21
CA PHE A 632 16.28 -12.68 2.34
C PHE A 632 17.27 -12.59 1.19
N LEU A 633 16.78 -12.65 -0.04
CA LEU A 633 17.50 -12.58 -1.31
C LEU A 633 17.08 -11.39 -2.18
N ASP A 634 16.03 -10.64 -1.82
CA ASP A 634 15.55 -9.47 -2.57
C ASP A 634 16.67 -8.59 -3.15
N ASN A 635 16.47 -8.10 -4.37
CA ASN A 635 17.41 -7.24 -5.09
C ASN A 635 18.78 -7.90 -5.36
N ASN A 636 18.81 -9.21 -5.53
CA ASN A 636 19.89 -9.91 -6.22
C ASN A 636 19.44 -10.30 -7.64
N PRO A 637 20.34 -10.27 -8.65
CA PRO A 637 19.99 -10.69 -10.00
C PRO A 637 19.40 -12.12 -10.10
N VAL A 638 19.79 -13.04 -9.20
CA VAL A 638 19.27 -14.42 -9.13
C VAL A 638 17.75 -14.50 -8.95
N CYS A 639 17.10 -13.48 -8.35
CA CYS A 639 15.63 -13.44 -8.20
C CYS A 639 14.90 -13.43 -9.55
N ASN A 640 15.57 -12.99 -10.62
CA ASN A 640 15.02 -12.93 -11.98
C ASN A 640 15.52 -14.07 -12.88
N ALA A 641 16.24 -15.05 -12.34
CA ALA A 641 16.82 -16.15 -13.12
C ALA A 641 15.78 -17.14 -13.66
N VAL A 642 14.56 -17.15 -13.11
CA VAL A 642 13.44 -18.01 -13.51
C VAL A 642 12.13 -17.21 -13.55
N ALA A 643 11.20 -17.63 -14.40
CA ALA A 643 9.93 -16.91 -14.61
C ALA A 643 8.86 -17.21 -13.54
N SER A 644 8.97 -18.35 -12.85
CA SER A 644 7.96 -18.81 -11.89
C SER A 644 8.46 -18.73 -10.46
N THR A 645 7.63 -18.17 -9.56
CA THR A 645 7.89 -18.14 -8.12
C THR A 645 8.06 -19.54 -7.53
N ILE A 646 7.34 -20.54 -8.06
CA ILE A 646 7.46 -21.94 -7.61
C ILE A 646 8.84 -22.50 -7.97
N GLU A 647 9.33 -22.23 -9.18
CA GLU A 647 10.67 -22.65 -9.60
C GLU A 647 11.75 -21.95 -8.77
N TYR A 648 11.60 -20.65 -8.52
CA TYR A 648 12.49 -19.88 -7.66
C TYR A 648 12.61 -20.51 -6.27
N ILE A 649 11.48 -20.77 -5.60
CA ILE A 649 11.47 -21.40 -4.27
C ILE A 649 12.11 -22.78 -4.31
N ARG A 650 11.82 -23.59 -5.34
CA ARG A 650 12.40 -24.93 -5.49
C ARG A 650 13.93 -24.88 -5.61
N HIS A 651 14.46 -23.96 -6.42
CA HIS A 651 15.91 -23.79 -6.55
C HIS A 651 16.54 -23.30 -5.24
N VAL A 652 15.95 -22.32 -4.56
CA VAL A 652 16.43 -21.84 -3.26
C VAL A 652 16.45 -22.99 -2.22
N ARG A 653 15.40 -23.82 -2.17
CA ARG A 653 15.32 -24.97 -1.25
C ARG A 653 16.39 -26.04 -1.47
N ASN A 654 16.88 -26.22 -2.70
CA ASN A 654 17.99 -27.14 -2.95
C ASN A 654 19.25 -26.73 -2.17
N HIS A 655 19.43 -25.43 -1.90
CA HIS A 655 20.54 -24.90 -1.12
C HIS A 655 20.17 -24.68 0.36
N PHE A 656 18.91 -24.33 0.64
CA PHE A 656 18.38 -24.06 1.99
C PHE A 656 17.19 -24.97 2.31
N PRO A 657 17.43 -26.26 2.63
CA PRO A 657 16.34 -27.25 2.77
C PRO A 657 15.43 -27.00 3.98
N ALA A 658 15.90 -26.28 5.01
CA ALA A 658 15.15 -26.00 6.24
C ALA A 658 14.40 -24.67 6.23
N ILE A 659 14.28 -24.01 5.06
CA ILE A 659 13.70 -22.67 4.93
C ILE A 659 12.17 -22.68 5.11
N GLU A 660 11.71 -21.89 6.08
CA GLU A 660 10.32 -21.66 6.45
C GLU A 660 9.81 -20.30 5.96
N ARG A 661 10.70 -19.32 5.79
CA ARG A 661 10.39 -17.97 5.29
C ARG A 661 11.42 -17.52 4.25
N LEU A 662 10.95 -17.03 3.12
CA LEU A 662 11.78 -16.48 2.05
C LEU A 662 11.27 -15.09 1.70
N ASP A 663 12.15 -14.09 1.72
CA ASP A 663 11.83 -12.70 1.35
C ASP A 663 10.64 -12.14 2.17
N GLY A 664 10.56 -12.55 3.44
CA GLY A 664 9.48 -12.19 4.38
C GLY A 664 8.20 -13.03 4.27
N MET A 665 8.07 -13.86 3.23
CA MET A 665 6.89 -14.69 2.97
C MET A 665 7.02 -16.08 3.60
N PRO A 666 6.00 -16.57 4.35
CA PRO A 666 5.99 -17.94 4.85
C PRO A 666 5.82 -18.95 3.71
N LEU A 667 6.61 -20.02 3.76
CA LEU A 667 6.58 -21.13 2.83
C LEU A 667 5.79 -22.31 3.43
N LEU A 668 5.01 -22.99 2.61
CA LEU A 668 4.31 -24.22 2.97
C LEU A 668 5.28 -25.41 2.99
N GLU A 669 4.96 -26.48 3.74
CA GLU A 669 5.84 -27.66 3.87
C GLU A 669 6.26 -28.26 2.51
N ASN A 670 5.38 -28.19 1.49
CA ASN A 670 5.60 -28.73 0.15
C ASN A 670 6.38 -27.83 -0.82
N GLY A 671 6.79 -26.62 -0.44
CA GLY A 671 7.64 -25.76 -1.28
C GLY A 671 6.89 -24.74 -2.13
N ASN A 672 5.61 -24.56 -1.86
CA ASN A 672 4.83 -23.47 -2.41
C ASN A 672 4.82 -22.29 -1.43
N VAL A 673 4.73 -21.08 -1.96
CA VAL A 673 4.31 -19.92 -1.16
C VAL A 673 2.91 -20.20 -0.62
N ASN A 674 2.58 -19.67 0.55
CA ASN A 674 1.19 -19.45 0.90
C ASN A 674 0.65 -18.42 -0.11
N PHE A 675 0.19 -18.88 -1.27
CA PHE A 675 -0.60 -18.03 -2.16
C PHE A 675 -1.76 -17.59 -1.29
N ALA A 676 -1.83 -16.30 -0.96
CA ALA A 676 -3.06 -15.78 -0.40
C ALA A 676 -4.16 -16.23 -1.36
N GLN A 677 -5.01 -17.14 -0.90
CA GLN A 677 -6.04 -17.75 -1.74
C GLN A 677 -6.95 -16.66 -2.32
N ASN A 678 -6.99 -15.51 -1.63
CA ASN A 678 -7.71 -14.30 -1.97
C ASN A 678 -6.78 -13.08 -1.80
N TYR A 679 -6.81 -12.12 -2.72
CA TYR A 679 -6.19 -10.80 -2.55
C TYR A 679 -7.25 -9.70 -2.41
N ILE A 680 -7.32 -9.04 -1.27
CA ILE A 680 -8.23 -7.91 -1.05
C ILE A 680 -7.39 -6.64 -0.89
N CYS A 681 -7.54 -5.66 -1.79
CA CYS A 681 -6.67 -4.47 -1.83
C CYS A 681 -6.78 -3.56 -0.60
N THR A 682 -7.94 -3.53 0.05
CA THR A 682 -8.14 -2.82 1.32
C THR A 682 -9.12 -3.59 2.23
N PRO A 683 -8.96 -3.52 3.56
CA PRO A 683 -9.82 -4.22 4.52
C PRO A 683 -11.33 -3.95 4.35
N GLU A 684 -11.68 -2.71 4.00
CA GLU A 684 -13.05 -2.26 3.81
C GLU A 684 -13.75 -3.00 2.65
N ALA A 685 -12.97 -3.49 1.68
CA ALA A 685 -13.48 -4.21 0.52
C ALA A 685 -13.93 -5.64 0.87
N TYR A 686 -13.53 -6.20 2.02
CA TYR A 686 -13.78 -7.61 2.37
C TYR A 686 -15.28 -7.91 2.42
N LYS A 687 -16.04 -7.20 3.27
CA LYS A 687 -17.49 -7.43 3.45
C LYS A 687 -18.27 -7.25 2.16
N PHE A 688 -17.91 -6.24 1.36
CA PHE A 688 -18.54 -6.01 0.06
C PHE A 688 -18.27 -7.16 -0.91
N THR A 689 -17.00 -7.57 -1.02
CA THR A 689 -16.56 -8.65 -1.92
C THR A 689 -17.24 -9.97 -1.56
N GLU A 690 -17.20 -10.34 -0.27
CA GLU A 690 -17.82 -11.56 0.24
C GLU A 690 -19.33 -11.58 -0.03
N SER A 691 -20.03 -10.48 0.32
CA SER A 691 -21.47 -10.36 0.11
C SER A 691 -21.84 -10.42 -1.37
N PHE A 692 -21.10 -9.70 -2.23
CA PHE A 692 -21.34 -9.70 -3.68
C PHE A 692 -21.14 -11.09 -4.28
N VAL A 693 -20.02 -11.76 -3.98
CA VAL A 693 -19.70 -13.09 -4.52
C VAL A 693 -20.73 -14.11 -4.05
N LYS A 694 -21.06 -14.13 -2.76
CA LYS A 694 -22.11 -15.01 -2.21
C LYS A 694 -23.44 -14.78 -2.91
N HIS A 695 -23.92 -13.54 -2.93
CA HIS A 695 -25.21 -13.18 -3.51
C HIS A 695 -25.31 -13.50 -5.01
N TYR A 696 -24.29 -13.12 -5.78
CA TYR A 696 -24.27 -13.32 -7.23
C TYR A 696 -24.37 -14.81 -7.60
N TYR A 697 -23.50 -15.66 -7.02
CA TYR A 697 -23.45 -17.07 -7.37
C TYR A 697 -24.62 -17.87 -6.78
N THR A 698 -25.17 -17.46 -5.62
CA THR A 698 -26.44 -18.03 -5.11
C THR A 698 -27.59 -17.80 -6.09
N ILE A 699 -27.77 -16.58 -6.62
CA ILE A 699 -28.80 -16.31 -7.63
C ILE A 699 -28.47 -17.09 -8.91
N TYR A 700 -27.21 -17.11 -9.32
CA TYR A 700 -26.76 -17.81 -10.52
C TYR A 700 -27.12 -19.30 -10.50
N ASP A 701 -26.94 -20.01 -9.39
CA ASP A 701 -27.26 -21.45 -9.34
C ASP A 701 -28.74 -21.74 -9.02
N SER A 702 -29.50 -20.73 -8.60
CA SER A 702 -30.92 -20.87 -8.29
C SER A 702 -31.82 -20.91 -9.53
N PHE A 703 -33.10 -21.25 -9.31
CA PHE A 703 -34.16 -21.08 -10.31
C PHE A 703 -34.45 -19.60 -10.65
N GLN A 704 -33.91 -18.66 -9.87
CA GLN A 704 -34.09 -17.21 -10.05
C GLN A 704 -32.95 -16.58 -10.86
N ARG A 705 -32.18 -17.34 -11.64
CA ARG A 705 -31.07 -16.84 -12.47
C ARG A 705 -31.43 -15.62 -13.34
N SER A 706 -32.68 -15.51 -13.80
CA SER A 706 -33.19 -14.34 -14.52
C SER A 706 -33.14 -13.03 -13.71
N SER A 707 -33.23 -13.09 -12.38
CA SER A 707 -33.15 -11.94 -11.47
C SER A 707 -31.76 -11.32 -11.45
N LEU A 708 -30.73 -12.00 -11.98
CA LEU A 708 -29.40 -11.40 -12.17
C LEU A 708 -29.46 -10.12 -13.00
N ARG A 709 -30.49 -9.96 -13.86
CA ARG A 709 -30.75 -8.71 -14.58
C ARG A 709 -30.66 -7.48 -13.68
N ASP A 710 -31.17 -7.58 -12.45
CA ASP A 710 -31.25 -6.45 -11.53
C ASP A 710 -29.89 -6.09 -10.94
N LEU A 711 -28.87 -6.95 -11.06
CA LEU A 711 -27.48 -6.63 -10.69
C LEU A 711 -26.70 -5.94 -11.81
N TYR A 712 -27.18 -6.00 -13.06
CA TYR A 712 -26.51 -5.39 -14.21
C TYR A 712 -27.07 -4.00 -14.52
N HIS A 713 -26.17 -3.09 -14.91
CA HIS A 713 -26.57 -1.79 -15.42
C HIS A 713 -27.22 -1.90 -16.81
N ALA A 714 -28.11 -0.96 -17.18
CA ALA A 714 -28.79 -0.95 -18.47
C ALA A 714 -27.83 -0.86 -19.68
N LYS A 715 -26.61 -0.33 -19.47
CA LYS A 715 -25.52 -0.25 -20.46
C LYS A 715 -24.39 -1.27 -20.21
N ALA A 716 -24.62 -2.27 -19.35
CA ALA A 716 -23.59 -3.25 -19.01
C ALA A 716 -23.12 -4.04 -20.24
N GLN A 717 -21.88 -4.48 -20.21
CA GLN A 717 -21.23 -5.27 -21.27
C GLN A 717 -20.81 -6.63 -20.71
N PHE A 718 -21.18 -7.70 -21.42
CA PHE A 718 -20.77 -9.06 -21.12
C PHE A 718 -20.01 -9.67 -22.29
N SER A 719 -18.92 -10.34 -22.00
CA SER A 719 -18.25 -11.21 -22.97
C SER A 719 -17.67 -12.44 -22.30
N MET A 720 -17.55 -13.52 -23.05
CA MET A 720 -16.99 -14.75 -22.52
C MET A 720 -15.93 -15.37 -23.43
N THR A 721 -15.04 -16.15 -22.86
CA THR A 721 -14.06 -16.95 -23.59
C THR A 721 -14.04 -18.38 -23.05
N CYS A 722 -13.77 -19.35 -23.92
CA CYS A 722 -13.64 -20.75 -23.54
C CYS A 722 -12.33 -21.35 -24.04
N ASN A 723 -11.74 -22.21 -23.21
CA ASN A 723 -10.62 -23.07 -23.58
C ASN A 723 -10.86 -24.51 -23.12
N PHE A 724 -11.51 -25.30 -23.98
CA PHE A 724 -11.80 -26.70 -23.72
C PHE A 724 -10.87 -27.61 -24.53
N GLY A 725 -10.54 -28.78 -23.96
CA GLY A 725 -9.82 -29.83 -24.69
C GLY A 725 -10.68 -30.36 -25.85
N GLN A 726 -10.06 -30.64 -27.01
CA GLN A 726 -10.75 -31.24 -28.15
C GLN A 726 -10.76 -32.77 -28.00
N SER A 727 -11.94 -33.37 -27.93
CA SER A 727 -12.11 -34.81 -28.08
C SER A 727 -12.27 -35.20 -29.55
N LYS A 728 -11.75 -36.37 -29.94
CA LYS A 728 -11.92 -36.93 -31.29
C LYS A 728 -13.28 -37.60 -31.50
N THR A 729 -14.02 -37.86 -30.42
CA THR A 729 -15.34 -38.49 -30.44
C THR A 729 -16.42 -37.45 -30.09
N MET A 730 -17.48 -37.38 -30.90
CA MET A 730 -18.63 -36.52 -30.62
C MET A 730 -19.57 -37.20 -29.62
N ASP A 731 -19.22 -37.08 -28.34
CA ASP A 731 -20.07 -37.49 -27.22
C ASP A 731 -20.95 -36.32 -26.72
N SER A 732 -21.88 -36.64 -25.81
CA SER A 732 -22.80 -35.66 -25.23
C SER A 732 -22.09 -34.51 -24.50
N HIS A 733 -20.90 -34.76 -23.94
CA HIS A 733 -20.09 -33.74 -23.28
C HIS A 733 -19.51 -32.75 -24.30
N GLN A 734 -18.95 -33.25 -25.41
CA GLN A 734 -18.39 -32.40 -26.47
C GLN A 734 -19.45 -31.51 -27.11
N VAL A 735 -20.69 -32.01 -27.29
CA VAL A 735 -21.81 -31.21 -27.80
C VAL A 735 -22.15 -30.05 -26.86
N ARG A 736 -22.18 -30.27 -25.55
CA ARG A 736 -22.43 -29.21 -24.56
C ARG A 736 -21.30 -28.18 -24.49
N LEU A 737 -20.04 -28.63 -24.54
CA LEU A 737 -18.87 -27.73 -24.61
C LEU A 737 -18.89 -26.85 -25.87
N ASN A 738 -19.30 -27.41 -27.01
CA ASN A 738 -19.44 -26.67 -28.27
C ASN A 738 -20.49 -25.55 -28.18
N ALA A 739 -21.55 -25.72 -27.36
CA ALA A 739 -22.57 -24.69 -27.18
C ALA A 739 -22.01 -23.41 -26.51
N TYR A 740 -21.14 -23.56 -25.51
CA TYR A 740 -20.41 -22.43 -24.94
C TYR A 740 -19.39 -21.85 -25.92
N GLN A 741 -18.70 -22.71 -26.66
CA GLN A 741 -17.69 -22.29 -27.63
C GLN A 741 -18.28 -21.45 -28.77
N GLY A 742 -19.56 -21.68 -29.13
CA GLY A 742 -20.32 -20.85 -30.05
C GLY A 742 -20.42 -19.37 -29.61
N LYS A 743 -20.42 -19.11 -28.30
CA LYS A 743 -20.49 -17.76 -27.70
C LYS A 743 -19.12 -17.20 -27.29
N SER A 744 -18.04 -17.95 -27.47
CA SER A 744 -16.68 -17.54 -27.11
C SER A 744 -16.17 -16.40 -28.01
N ARG A 745 -15.72 -15.31 -27.37
CA ARG A 745 -15.14 -14.11 -27.99
C ARG A 745 -13.63 -14.05 -27.76
N ASN A 746 -12.88 -14.89 -28.49
CA ASN A 746 -11.41 -14.85 -28.45
C ASN A 746 -10.87 -14.07 -29.65
N LEU A 747 -10.45 -12.82 -29.41
CA LEU A 747 -9.96 -11.91 -30.47
C LEU A 747 -8.68 -12.39 -31.16
N LEU A 748 -7.91 -13.29 -30.53
CA LEU A 748 -6.74 -13.91 -31.15
C LEU A 748 -7.12 -15.02 -32.15
N LYS A 749 -8.34 -15.56 -32.06
CA LYS A 749 -8.82 -16.68 -32.89
C LYS A 749 -9.91 -16.27 -33.89
N ILE A 750 -10.65 -15.20 -33.62
CA ILE A 750 -11.75 -14.75 -34.48
C ILE A 750 -11.20 -13.76 -35.51
N ALA A 751 -11.22 -14.13 -36.79
CA ALA A 751 -10.83 -13.24 -37.89
C ALA A 751 -12.00 -12.39 -38.44
N ASN A 752 -13.25 -12.81 -38.21
CA ASN A 752 -14.44 -12.15 -38.76
C ASN A 752 -14.92 -11.01 -37.83
N VAL A 753 -14.93 -9.77 -38.34
CA VAL A 753 -15.26 -8.55 -37.60
C VAL A 753 -16.72 -8.54 -37.13
N ASP A 754 -17.67 -8.96 -37.96
CA ASP A 754 -19.09 -9.00 -37.60
C ASP A 754 -19.32 -9.93 -36.40
N ARG A 755 -18.62 -11.07 -36.38
CA ARG A 755 -18.64 -12.02 -35.25
C ARG A 755 -17.99 -11.45 -33.99
N ILE A 756 -16.95 -10.61 -34.13
CA ILE A 756 -16.33 -9.91 -32.98
C ILE A 756 -17.31 -8.92 -32.35
N ILE A 757 -18.06 -8.19 -33.18
CA ILE A 757 -19.05 -7.20 -32.74
C ILE A 757 -20.25 -7.93 -32.13
N SER A 758 -20.80 -8.94 -32.82
CA SER A 758 -22.01 -9.65 -32.38
C SER A 758 -21.81 -10.55 -31.16
N SER A 759 -20.57 -10.89 -30.80
CA SER A 759 -20.24 -11.70 -29.62
C SER A 759 -20.08 -10.88 -28.32
N LEU A 760 -20.11 -9.55 -28.41
CA LEU A 760 -20.24 -8.68 -27.24
C LEU A 760 -21.73 -8.48 -26.93
N VAL A 761 -22.14 -8.81 -25.71
CA VAL A 761 -23.54 -8.68 -25.28
C VAL A 761 -23.67 -7.39 -24.49
N VAL A 762 -24.58 -6.50 -24.90
CA VAL A 762 -24.79 -5.20 -24.26
C VAL A 762 -26.22 -5.09 -23.75
N GLY A 763 -26.35 -4.65 -22.50
CA GLY A 763 -27.61 -4.39 -21.80
C GLY A 763 -28.06 -5.52 -20.88
N ASN A 764 -28.51 -5.15 -19.68
CA ASN A 764 -28.90 -6.07 -18.60
C ASN A 764 -29.87 -7.18 -19.02
N GLU A 765 -30.91 -6.86 -19.81
CA GLU A 765 -31.88 -7.85 -20.32
C GLU A 765 -31.22 -8.89 -21.24
N ARG A 766 -30.37 -8.44 -22.17
CA ARG A 766 -29.68 -9.35 -23.11
C ARG A 766 -28.65 -10.20 -22.38
N ILE A 767 -27.94 -9.62 -21.41
CA ILE A 767 -27.01 -10.36 -20.56
C ILE A 767 -27.76 -11.45 -19.78
N ALA A 768 -28.85 -11.10 -19.11
CA ALA A 768 -29.66 -12.07 -18.37
C ALA A 768 -30.15 -13.22 -19.26
N ASN A 769 -30.64 -12.93 -20.46
CA ASN A 769 -31.05 -13.95 -21.43
C ASN A 769 -29.90 -14.90 -21.82
N VAL A 770 -28.70 -14.36 -22.01
CA VAL A 770 -27.52 -15.17 -22.31
C VAL A 770 -27.15 -16.06 -21.13
N LEU A 771 -27.16 -15.55 -19.90
CA LEU A 771 -26.86 -16.33 -18.69
C LEU A 771 -27.93 -17.41 -18.42
N VAL A 772 -29.22 -17.11 -18.62
CA VAL A 772 -30.32 -18.07 -18.48
C VAL A 772 -30.24 -19.19 -19.52
N SER A 773 -29.76 -18.89 -20.72
CA SER A 773 -29.59 -19.92 -21.76
C SER A 773 -28.43 -20.89 -21.48
N PHE A 774 -27.61 -20.66 -20.46
CA PHE A 774 -26.61 -21.65 -20.03
C PHE A 774 -27.26 -22.75 -19.19
N PRO A 775 -26.75 -23.99 -19.28
CA PRO A 775 -27.10 -25.10 -18.40
C PRO A 775 -27.13 -24.75 -16.92
N LYS A 776 -27.90 -25.51 -16.14
CA LYS A 776 -27.91 -25.39 -14.69
C LYS A 776 -26.54 -25.77 -14.13
N THR A 777 -26.12 -25.05 -13.10
CA THR A 777 -24.79 -25.17 -12.50
C THR A 777 -24.90 -25.26 -10.98
N GLU A 778 -23.87 -25.83 -10.36
CA GLU A 778 -23.61 -25.78 -8.93
C GLU A 778 -22.16 -25.36 -8.75
N HIS A 779 -21.90 -24.19 -8.16
CA HIS A 779 -20.56 -23.69 -7.89
C HIS A 779 -20.03 -24.25 -6.56
N ASP A 780 -18.77 -24.68 -6.56
CA ASP A 780 -18.08 -25.05 -5.32
C ASP A 780 -17.47 -23.80 -4.69
N PHE A 781 -18.18 -23.20 -3.73
CA PHE A 781 -17.71 -22.01 -3.00
C PHE A 781 -16.39 -22.25 -2.26
N TYR A 782 -16.10 -23.48 -1.82
CA TYR A 782 -14.83 -23.81 -1.16
C TYR A 782 -13.65 -23.79 -2.15
N SER A 783 -13.92 -23.95 -3.45
CA SER A 783 -12.92 -23.82 -4.50
C SER A 783 -12.60 -22.37 -4.88
N PHE A 784 -13.37 -21.39 -4.36
CA PHE A 784 -13.23 -20.00 -4.80
C PHE A 784 -11.91 -19.39 -4.35
N ARG A 785 -11.35 -18.59 -5.24
CA ARG A 785 -10.19 -17.72 -5.04
C ARG A 785 -10.56 -16.34 -5.58
N VAL A 786 -10.59 -15.35 -4.70
CA VAL A 786 -11.19 -14.04 -4.98
C VAL A 786 -10.16 -12.94 -4.84
N ASP A 787 -9.95 -12.20 -5.92
CA ASP A 787 -9.10 -11.03 -5.95
C ASP A 787 -9.95 -9.76 -6.15
N THR A 788 -9.86 -8.82 -5.22
CA THR A 788 -10.43 -7.47 -5.32
C THR A 788 -9.29 -6.45 -5.44
N PRO A 789 -8.68 -6.28 -6.62
CA PRO A 789 -7.52 -5.41 -6.82
C PRO A 789 -7.85 -3.91 -6.81
N ILE A 790 -9.11 -3.54 -7.02
CA ILE A 790 -9.57 -2.15 -7.02
C ILE A 790 -10.84 -2.05 -6.18
N PHE A 791 -10.78 -1.22 -5.14
CA PHE A 791 -11.92 -0.81 -4.34
C PHE A 791 -11.81 0.69 -4.08
N ARG A 792 -12.62 1.48 -4.79
CA ARG A 792 -12.65 2.95 -4.71
C ARG A 792 -14.10 3.43 -4.74
N PRO A 793 -14.39 4.67 -4.33
CA PRO A 793 -15.75 5.21 -4.37
C PRO A 793 -16.40 5.14 -5.75
N GLU A 794 -15.62 5.20 -6.83
CA GLU A 794 -16.13 5.24 -8.21
C GLU A 794 -16.27 3.85 -8.84
N CYS A 795 -15.55 2.85 -8.35
CA CYS A 795 -15.57 1.51 -8.90
C CYS A 795 -14.98 0.42 -8.00
N VAL A 796 -15.42 -0.81 -8.25
CA VAL A 796 -14.88 -2.03 -7.67
C VAL A 796 -14.56 -3.01 -8.79
N VAL A 797 -13.39 -3.66 -8.73
CA VAL A 797 -13.03 -4.78 -9.60
C VAL A 797 -12.90 -6.03 -8.76
N ILE A 798 -13.64 -7.08 -9.09
CA ILE A 798 -13.59 -8.39 -8.42
C ILE A 798 -13.30 -9.45 -9.47
N THR A 799 -12.27 -10.27 -9.25
CA THR A 799 -11.97 -11.46 -10.04
C THR A 799 -12.18 -12.70 -9.18
N VAL A 800 -13.01 -13.61 -9.65
CA VAL A 800 -13.31 -14.88 -8.98
C VAL A 800 -12.79 -16.01 -9.84
N HIS A 801 -11.91 -16.84 -9.28
CA HIS A 801 -11.54 -18.13 -9.84
C HIS A 801 -12.23 -19.23 -9.05
N GLY A 802 -12.60 -20.32 -9.70
CA GLY A 802 -13.19 -21.46 -9.00
C GLY A 802 -13.57 -22.57 -9.95
N ALA A 803 -14.36 -23.49 -9.43
CA ALA A 803 -14.94 -24.59 -10.20
C ALA A 803 -16.45 -24.65 -10.00
N PHE A 804 -17.14 -25.16 -11.01
CA PHE A 804 -18.56 -25.48 -10.92
C PHE A 804 -18.86 -26.79 -11.65
N LYS A 805 -19.91 -27.46 -11.21
CA LYS A 805 -20.49 -28.64 -11.85
C LYS A 805 -21.62 -28.19 -12.76
N GLU A 806 -21.55 -28.56 -14.03
CA GLU A 806 -22.69 -28.45 -14.94
C GLU A 806 -23.59 -29.67 -14.79
N MET A 807 -24.88 -29.42 -14.56
CA MET A 807 -25.87 -30.47 -14.37
C MET A 807 -26.34 -31.02 -15.71
N ALA A 808 -26.43 -32.34 -15.81
CA ALA A 808 -26.92 -33.04 -16.97
C ALA A 808 -28.37 -32.65 -17.34
N ASN A 809 -28.61 -32.43 -18.63
CA ASN A 809 -29.95 -32.11 -19.17
C ASN A 809 -30.79 -33.38 -19.47
N SER A 810 -30.23 -34.57 -19.28
CA SER A 810 -30.85 -35.87 -19.57
C SER A 810 -30.25 -36.98 -18.70
N LEU A 811 -31.04 -37.99 -18.38
CA LEU A 811 -30.64 -39.20 -17.63
C LEU A 811 -29.56 -40.04 -18.34
N LEU A 812 -29.29 -39.76 -19.63
CA LEU A 812 -28.29 -40.46 -20.45
C LEU A 812 -26.94 -39.72 -20.51
N SER A 813 -26.75 -38.67 -19.71
CA SER A 813 -25.53 -37.87 -19.73
C SER A 813 -25.04 -37.57 -18.32
N ASP A 814 -23.74 -37.55 -18.12
CA ASP A 814 -23.15 -37.29 -16.81
C ASP A 814 -22.96 -35.78 -16.58
N ASP A 815 -23.01 -35.39 -15.31
CA ASP A 815 -22.52 -34.10 -14.84
C ASP A 815 -21.02 -33.97 -15.16
N PHE A 816 -20.52 -32.75 -15.31
CA PHE A 816 -19.08 -32.54 -15.46
C PHE A 816 -18.62 -31.22 -14.87
N VAL A 817 -17.37 -31.23 -14.39
CA VAL A 817 -16.78 -30.10 -13.67
C VAL A 817 -15.93 -29.25 -14.61
N LEU A 818 -16.17 -27.95 -14.58
CA LEU A 818 -15.40 -26.94 -15.31
C LEU A 818 -14.72 -25.99 -14.33
N GLY A 819 -13.58 -25.46 -14.76
CA GLY A 819 -12.91 -24.35 -14.10
C GLY A 819 -13.33 -23.04 -14.72
N PHE A 820 -13.35 -21.97 -13.92
CA PHE A 820 -13.65 -20.65 -14.43
C PHE A 820 -12.79 -19.55 -13.81
N THR A 821 -12.77 -18.43 -14.50
CA THR A 821 -12.28 -17.14 -14.01
C THR A 821 -13.26 -16.07 -14.48
N ARG A 822 -13.81 -15.29 -13.57
CA ARG A 822 -14.80 -14.26 -13.89
C ARG A 822 -14.40 -12.94 -13.27
N THR A 823 -14.34 -11.89 -14.09
CA THR A 823 -13.97 -10.54 -13.63
C THR A 823 -15.15 -9.60 -13.80
N PHE A 824 -15.54 -8.95 -12.71
CA PHE A 824 -16.59 -7.96 -12.64
C PHE A 824 -15.98 -6.56 -12.46
N TYR A 825 -16.46 -5.61 -13.25
CA TYR A 825 -16.29 -4.17 -13.03
C TYR A 825 -17.64 -3.61 -12.58
N ILE A 826 -17.67 -3.06 -11.37
CA ILE A 826 -18.88 -2.67 -10.65
C ILE A 826 -18.77 -1.17 -10.32
N GLN A 827 -19.86 -0.42 -10.48
CA GLN A 827 -19.90 1.02 -10.17
C GLN A 827 -21.12 1.36 -9.31
N PRO A 828 -21.04 2.40 -8.46
CA PRO A 828 -22.21 2.94 -7.78
C PRO A 828 -23.14 3.61 -8.79
N CYS A 829 -24.44 3.41 -8.66
CA CYS A 829 -25.47 3.94 -9.57
C CYS A 829 -26.47 4.85 -8.87
N ALA A 830 -26.68 4.66 -7.57
CA ALA A 830 -27.58 5.47 -6.76
C ALA A 830 -27.09 5.52 -5.30
N LYS A 831 -27.40 6.61 -4.60
CA LYS A 831 -27.13 6.83 -3.18
C LYS A 831 -28.43 7.25 -2.49
N GLY A 832 -28.47 7.22 -1.16
CA GLY A 832 -29.67 7.64 -0.42
C GLY A 832 -30.76 6.58 -0.34
N LEU A 833 -30.43 5.32 -0.64
CA LEU A 833 -31.40 4.22 -0.69
C LEU A 833 -31.48 3.50 0.66
N GLY A 834 -32.52 2.68 0.83
CA GLY A 834 -32.71 1.84 2.03
C GLY A 834 -33.24 2.62 3.25
N ILE A 835 -33.39 1.90 4.38
CA ILE A 835 -33.78 2.51 5.65
C ILE A 835 -32.60 3.35 6.13
N PHE A 836 -32.84 4.62 6.48
CA PHE A 836 -31.84 5.62 6.90
C PHE A 836 -31.02 6.32 5.79
N GLU A 837 -31.36 6.15 4.51
CA GLU A 837 -30.78 6.93 3.38
C GLU A 837 -29.24 6.87 3.28
N ARG A 838 -28.61 5.80 3.78
CA ARG A 838 -27.16 5.62 3.77
C ARG A 838 -26.67 4.55 2.79
N ALA A 839 -27.58 3.84 2.11
CA ALA A 839 -27.17 2.79 1.18
C ALA A 839 -26.76 3.36 -0.17
N ILE A 840 -25.73 2.73 -0.75
CA ILE A 840 -25.27 2.96 -2.12
C ILE A 840 -25.62 1.70 -2.92
N GLU A 841 -26.35 1.87 -4.01
CA GLU A 841 -26.64 0.79 -4.96
C GLU A 841 -25.49 0.66 -5.95
N PHE A 842 -25.00 -0.57 -6.11
CA PHE A 842 -23.95 -0.93 -7.06
C PHE A 842 -24.53 -1.78 -8.20
N LYS A 843 -24.04 -1.55 -9.43
CA LYS A 843 -24.38 -2.39 -10.59
C LYS A 843 -23.12 -2.82 -11.34
N ILE A 844 -23.20 -3.98 -11.97
CA ILE A 844 -22.16 -4.52 -12.85
C ILE A 844 -22.21 -3.77 -14.18
N PHE A 845 -21.08 -3.20 -14.60
CA PHE A 845 -20.91 -2.52 -15.89
C PHE A 845 -20.13 -3.36 -16.89
N ASN A 846 -19.11 -4.11 -16.46
CA ASN A 846 -18.44 -5.08 -17.31
C ASN A 846 -18.36 -6.42 -16.60
N ASP A 847 -18.66 -7.50 -17.33
CA ASP A 847 -18.51 -8.88 -16.89
C ASP A 847 -17.76 -9.68 -17.95
N VAL A 848 -16.60 -10.19 -17.56
CA VAL A 848 -15.74 -11.00 -18.42
C VAL A 848 -15.65 -12.40 -17.83
N PHE A 849 -16.15 -13.38 -18.56
CA PHE A 849 -16.23 -14.77 -18.09
C PHE A 849 -15.35 -15.72 -18.90
N HIS A 850 -14.34 -16.31 -18.28
CA HIS A 850 -13.47 -17.31 -18.87
C HIS A 850 -13.78 -18.70 -18.31
N MET A 851 -13.95 -19.69 -19.18
CA MET A 851 -14.21 -21.09 -18.82
C MET A 851 -13.15 -22.02 -19.42
N TYR A 852 -12.76 -23.05 -18.68
CA TYR A 852 -11.75 -24.00 -19.13
C TYR A 852 -11.93 -25.40 -18.52
N THR A 853 -11.34 -26.40 -19.17
CA THR A 853 -11.29 -27.77 -18.63
C THR A 853 -10.29 -27.85 -17.47
N LEU A 854 -10.70 -28.42 -16.34
CA LEU A 854 -9.80 -28.67 -15.20
C LEU A 854 -8.82 -29.81 -15.48
N SER A 855 -7.60 -29.69 -14.95
CA SER A 855 -6.64 -30.79 -14.88
C SER A 855 -7.19 -31.94 -14.02
N THR A 856 -6.63 -33.15 -14.16
CA THR A 856 -7.02 -34.30 -13.34
C THR A 856 -6.91 -34.00 -11.85
N TYR A 857 -5.78 -33.41 -11.43
CA TYR A 857 -5.57 -32.96 -10.05
C TYR A 857 -6.62 -31.92 -9.61
N GLY A 858 -6.96 -30.97 -10.48
CA GLY A 858 -7.98 -29.97 -10.19
C GLY A 858 -9.36 -30.59 -9.97
N ARG A 859 -9.76 -31.56 -10.81
CA ARG A 859 -11.04 -32.26 -10.66
C ARG A 859 -11.13 -33.05 -9.36
N ASP A 860 -10.03 -33.70 -8.97
CA ASP A 860 -10.01 -34.47 -7.74
C ASP A 860 -10.18 -33.61 -6.49
N GLN A 861 -9.97 -32.30 -6.54
CA GLN A 861 -9.97 -31.41 -5.35
C GLN A 861 -11.29 -30.66 -5.10
N VAL A 862 -12.24 -30.70 -6.04
CA VAL A 862 -13.49 -29.92 -5.99
C VAL A 862 -14.61 -30.81 -5.44
N PHE A 863 -15.58 -30.24 -4.73
CA PHE A 863 -16.73 -30.94 -4.14
C PHE A 863 -16.33 -32.04 -3.10
N LYS A 864 -15.21 -31.86 -2.41
CA LYS A 864 -14.76 -32.78 -1.34
C LYS A 864 -15.36 -32.48 0.04
N HIS A 865 -15.86 -31.26 0.25
CA HIS A 865 -16.43 -30.81 1.50
C HIS A 865 -17.96 -30.97 1.47
N HIS A 866 -18.46 -32.21 1.49
CA HIS A 866 -19.92 -32.48 1.48
C HIS A 866 -20.51 -32.96 2.81
N ASP A 867 -19.71 -33.09 3.88
CA ASP A 867 -20.17 -33.67 5.15
C ASP A 867 -20.05 -32.72 6.35
N GLU A 868 -20.70 -31.56 6.30
CA GLU A 868 -21.36 -31.01 7.49
C GLU A 868 -22.67 -30.36 7.04
N PRO A 869 -23.84 -30.81 7.55
CA PRO A 869 -25.07 -30.08 7.31
C PRO A 869 -24.98 -28.78 8.09
N GLU A 870 -24.75 -27.66 7.41
CA GLU A 870 -25.30 -26.40 7.91
C GLU A 870 -26.82 -26.60 7.90
N GLN A 871 -27.37 -27.03 9.05
CA GLN A 871 -28.76 -26.81 9.39
C GLN A 871 -28.95 -25.29 9.56
N THR A 872 -28.98 -24.57 8.45
CA THR A 872 -29.46 -23.21 8.42
C THR A 872 -30.66 -23.21 7.48
N ASP A 873 -31.84 -23.18 8.12
CA ASP A 873 -33.05 -22.75 7.43
C ASP A 873 -32.73 -21.38 6.78
N PRO A 874 -32.89 -21.20 5.45
CA PRO A 874 -32.50 -19.98 4.74
C PRO A 874 -33.21 -18.70 5.23
N PHE A 875 -34.12 -18.83 6.19
CA PHE A 875 -34.81 -17.72 6.87
C PHE A 875 -34.25 -17.35 8.24
N VAL A 876 -33.24 -18.05 8.78
CA VAL A 876 -32.69 -17.77 10.11
C VAL A 876 -31.33 -17.08 9.99
N PRO A 877 -31.22 -15.77 10.29
CA PRO A 877 -29.97 -15.02 10.15
C PRO A 877 -28.89 -15.52 11.10
N HIS A 878 -27.61 -15.39 10.71
CA HIS A 878 -26.45 -15.70 11.55
C HIS A 878 -26.28 -14.67 12.69
N SER A 879 -25.43 -14.92 13.69
CA SER A 879 -25.39 -14.08 14.92
C SER A 879 -25.13 -12.58 14.67
N GLU A 880 -24.34 -12.23 13.65
CA GLU A 880 -24.11 -10.83 13.27
C GLU A 880 -25.30 -10.19 12.53
N GLU A 881 -25.97 -10.94 11.65
CA GLU A 881 -27.18 -10.47 10.95
C GLU A 881 -28.36 -10.30 11.92
N ARG A 882 -28.44 -11.16 12.93
CA ARG A 882 -29.37 -11.02 14.05
C ARG A 882 -29.14 -9.70 14.78
N GLU A 883 -27.90 -9.36 15.06
CA GLU A 883 -27.60 -8.13 15.79
C GLU A 883 -27.87 -6.88 14.97
N ASN A 884 -27.58 -6.90 13.67
CA ASN A 884 -27.99 -5.85 12.74
C ASN A 884 -29.51 -5.71 12.65
N THR A 885 -30.24 -6.83 12.62
CA THR A 885 -31.70 -6.84 12.58
C THR A 885 -32.30 -6.29 13.88
N ILE A 886 -31.71 -6.61 15.04
CA ILE A 886 -32.09 -6.04 16.34
C ILE A 886 -31.87 -4.53 16.34
N ILE A 887 -30.72 -4.04 15.87
CA ILE A 887 -30.42 -2.61 15.81
C ILE A 887 -31.44 -1.88 14.93
N VAL A 888 -31.72 -2.40 13.73
CA VAL A 888 -32.71 -1.82 12.81
C VAL A 888 -34.10 -1.84 13.43
N PHE A 889 -34.51 -2.94 14.06
CA PHE A 889 -35.81 -3.07 14.68
C PHE A 889 -35.98 -2.19 15.93
N GLN A 890 -34.93 -2.05 16.76
CA GLN A 890 -34.89 -1.10 17.88
C GLN A 890 -35.06 0.33 17.40
N GLU A 891 -34.38 0.70 16.31
CA GLU A 891 -34.46 2.06 15.79
C GLU A 891 -35.85 2.37 15.20
N LEU A 892 -36.47 1.40 14.52
CA LEU A 892 -37.82 1.53 13.94
C LEU A 892 -38.94 1.56 14.99
N THR A 893 -38.79 0.84 16.09
CA THR A 893 -39.86 0.64 17.09
C THR A 893 -39.63 1.41 18.39
N ARG A 894 -38.40 1.90 18.62
CA ARG A 894 -37.92 2.52 19.88
C ARG A 894 -38.07 1.63 21.12
N LEU A 895 -38.23 0.32 20.89
CA LEU A 895 -38.28 -0.67 21.95
C LEU A 895 -36.88 -0.95 22.50
N THR A 896 -36.83 -1.26 23.78
CA THR A 896 -35.63 -1.81 24.42
C THR A 896 -35.22 -3.11 23.72
N ARG A 897 -33.91 -3.39 23.76
CA ARG A 897 -33.32 -4.61 23.15
C ARG A 897 -34.07 -5.89 23.53
N LYS A 898 -34.51 -5.99 24.79
CA LYS A 898 -35.27 -7.14 25.29
C LYS A 898 -36.61 -7.34 24.58
N TRP A 899 -37.34 -6.26 24.29
CA TRP A 899 -38.61 -6.32 23.57
C TRP A 899 -38.42 -6.53 22.07
N CYS A 900 -37.36 -5.97 21.49
CA CYS A 900 -36.98 -6.24 20.11
C CYS A 900 -36.64 -7.71 19.88
N MET A 901 -35.81 -8.30 20.74
CA MET A 901 -35.50 -9.74 20.66
C MET A 901 -36.76 -10.59 20.73
N ARG A 902 -37.69 -10.28 21.65
CA ARG A 902 -38.94 -11.03 21.77
C ARG A 902 -39.79 -10.97 20.48
N CYS A 903 -39.98 -9.79 19.90
CA CYS A 903 -40.76 -9.64 18.66
C CYS A 903 -40.06 -10.33 17.48
N LEU A 904 -38.73 -10.23 17.40
CA LEU A 904 -37.94 -10.85 16.34
C LEU A 904 -37.93 -12.38 16.49
N GLU A 905 -37.77 -12.93 17.69
CA GLU A 905 -37.85 -14.37 17.95
C GLU A 905 -39.24 -14.94 17.63
N GLU A 906 -40.32 -14.29 18.08
CA GLU A 906 -41.70 -14.70 17.79
C GLU A 906 -42.06 -14.58 16.30
N SER A 907 -41.31 -13.79 15.53
CA SER A 907 -41.46 -13.61 14.07
C SER A 907 -40.53 -14.47 13.22
N SER A 908 -39.76 -15.39 13.82
CA SER A 908 -38.69 -16.13 13.14
C SER A 908 -37.70 -15.19 12.42
N TRP A 909 -37.38 -14.06 13.05
CA TRP A 909 -36.47 -13.02 12.56
C TRP A 909 -36.91 -12.33 11.26
N ASN A 910 -38.17 -12.50 10.86
CA ASN A 910 -38.73 -11.79 9.72
C ASN A 910 -39.15 -10.37 10.14
N LEU A 911 -38.34 -9.38 9.76
CA LEU A 911 -38.52 -7.97 10.15
C LEU A 911 -39.92 -7.42 9.85
N LYS A 912 -40.52 -7.79 8.71
CA LYS A 912 -41.86 -7.33 8.33
C LYS A 912 -42.95 -7.92 9.23
N VAL A 913 -42.83 -9.21 9.55
CA VAL A 913 -43.73 -9.88 10.48
C VAL A 913 -43.54 -9.34 11.90
N ALA A 914 -42.29 -9.13 12.33
CA ALA A 914 -41.96 -8.52 13.61
C ALA A 914 -42.59 -7.12 13.76
N LEU A 915 -42.54 -6.29 12.72
CA LEU A 915 -43.14 -4.95 12.73
C LEU A 915 -44.67 -5.01 12.86
N ASN A 916 -45.32 -5.96 12.19
CA ASN A 916 -46.76 -6.18 12.33
C ASN A 916 -47.14 -6.66 13.74
N ILE A 917 -46.32 -7.53 14.35
CA ILE A 917 -46.51 -7.99 15.73
C ILE A 917 -46.35 -6.80 16.69
N PHE A 918 -45.31 -5.99 16.51
CA PHE A 918 -45.11 -4.76 17.28
C PHE A 918 -46.31 -3.82 17.18
N LEU A 919 -46.76 -3.49 15.96
CA LEU A 919 -47.89 -2.58 15.75
C LEU A 919 -49.15 -3.08 16.47
N LYS A 920 -49.43 -4.38 16.38
CA LYS A 920 -50.57 -4.98 17.09
C LYS A 920 -50.43 -4.91 18.62
N LEU A 921 -49.23 -5.19 19.14
CA LEU A 921 -48.96 -5.09 20.59
C LEU A 921 -49.00 -3.66 21.11
N TYR A 922 -48.62 -2.69 20.26
CA TYR A 922 -48.66 -1.27 20.57
C TYR A 922 -50.10 -0.72 20.56
N GLU A 923 -50.90 -1.08 19.55
CA GLU A 923 -52.32 -0.70 19.45
C GLU A 923 -53.17 -1.32 20.58
N GLU A 924 -52.83 -2.52 21.05
CA GLU A 924 -53.50 -3.19 22.17
C GLU A 924 -53.01 -2.73 23.56
N ASP A 925 -52.07 -1.78 23.62
CA ASP A 925 -51.46 -1.24 24.85
C ASP A 925 -50.79 -2.32 25.74
N ARG A 926 -50.21 -3.34 25.09
CA ARG A 926 -49.62 -4.53 25.75
C ARG A 926 -48.12 -4.43 25.97
N ILE A 927 -47.50 -3.32 25.55
CA ILE A 927 -46.09 -3.02 25.79
C ILE A 927 -46.02 -1.98 26.93
N PRO A 928 -45.49 -2.33 28.12
CA PRO A 928 -45.36 -1.39 29.22
C PRO A 928 -44.38 -0.26 28.88
N GLU A 929 -44.51 0.91 29.51
CA GLU A 929 -43.62 2.08 29.28
C GLU A 929 -42.13 1.76 29.46
N SER A 930 -41.78 0.85 30.38
CA SER A 930 -40.41 0.35 30.59
C SER A 930 -39.88 -0.51 29.44
N GLY A 931 -40.74 -0.85 28.48
CA GLY A 931 -40.40 -1.56 27.26
C GLY A 931 -39.81 -0.67 26.17
N PHE A 932 -39.90 0.66 26.31
CA PHE A 932 -39.35 1.66 25.39
C PHE A 932 -38.09 2.31 25.97
N ASP A 933 -37.16 2.71 25.11
CA ASP A 933 -35.91 3.32 25.55
C ASP A 933 -36.13 4.67 26.24
N ALA A 934 -35.26 5.02 27.20
CA ALA A 934 -35.42 6.14 28.14
C ALA A 934 -35.58 7.53 27.46
N ALA A 935 -35.15 7.68 26.21
CA ALA A 935 -35.35 8.89 25.42
C ALA A 935 -36.83 9.16 25.09
N THR A 936 -37.64 8.10 24.97
CA THR A 936 -39.08 8.17 24.63
C THR A 936 -39.92 8.58 25.85
N VAL A 937 -39.56 8.11 27.05
CA VAL A 937 -40.22 8.47 28.32
C VAL A 937 -40.03 9.96 28.65
N ALA A 938 -38.87 10.53 28.28
CA ALA A 938 -38.60 11.96 28.44
C ALA A 938 -39.41 12.84 27.46
N ALA A 939 -39.68 12.36 26.24
CA ALA A 939 -40.50 13.05 25.25
C ALA A 939 -42.00 13.05 25.62
N ALA A 940 -42.49 11.93 26.17
CA ALA A 940 -43.87 11.84 26.68
C ALA A 940 -44.10 12.75 27.91
N ALA A 941 -43.12 12.82 28.82
CA ALA A 941 -43.18 13.67 30.01
C ALA A 941 -43.16 15.19 29.70
N GLN A 942 -42.62 15.61 28.55
CA GLN A 942 -42.65 17.01 28.11
C GLN A 942 -43.98 17.41 27.44
N THR A 943 -44.77 16.44 26.98
CA THR A 943 -46.04 16.70 26.28
C THR A 943 -47.22 16.88 27.25
N GLN A 944 -47.11 16.41 28.49
CA GLN A 944 -48.10 16.66 29.55
C GLN A 944 -47.92 17.98 30.33
N LYS A 945 -46.92 18.80 29.97
CA LYS A 945 -46.66 20.12 30.58
C LYS A 945 -46.72 21.29 29.61
N ARG A 946 -47.36 21.11 28.45
CA ARG A 946 -47.69 22.21 27.52
C ARG A 946 -49.17 22.28 27.26
#